data_AF-A0A1Y9SDU9-F1
#
_entry.id   AF-A0A1Y9SDU9-F1
#
_cell.length_a   1.000
_cell.length_b   1.000
_cell.length_c   1.000
_cell.angle_alpha   90.00
_cell.angle_beta   90.00
_cell.angle_gamma   90.00
#
_symmetry.space_group_name_H-M   'P 1'
#
loop_
_entity.id
_entity.type
_entity.pdbx_description
1 polymer ?
#
loop_
_entity_poly.entity_id
_entity_poly.type
_entity_poly.pdbx_seq_one_letter_code
_entity_poly.pdbx_strand_id
1 'polypeptide(L)'
;MHLSILDKSEDTNRILKNSFNYPTRKGLHPSLKKTNYEEFLSIIEREQPEALASGNTAINTVVSIGGATLSALGVPGATIIINFFLKITGFLWPHDKNIWDEFMTEVETLIEQKIEQYASNNALAVLEGLGNNLTIYQQALEDWLDNLDDPETIPRVTDPWRILDALFESYMPSFRVAGYEIPLSTVLPQGANLHLALLRDSILYGDKWGFTQNNIEENYNRQKKHISEYSNHCVKWYNSGLSRLHGPTYEQWINYNRFRRDLIFLVLDIAAVFPIYDPRAYSLGTSTQLTREVYTDPISLSISNPDIGPSFSQLENTAIRAPHLVDYLDKLYIYTSKYKAFSHGIQPDLFYWSAHKVSFKQSEQSNLYTTGIYGKTSGYISSGEYSFRGNDIYRTLAAPSVVVYPYTQNYGVEQVEFYGVKGHVHYRGDNKYDLTYDSIDQLPPDGEPIHEKYTHRLCHATAISKSTPDYDNATIPIFSWTHRSAEYYNRIYPNKITKIPAVKKYKLDDLSTVVKGPGFTGGDLVKRGSSGSIGSMKVTVNSPLSQKYLVRVRYATNVSGQLAVDIDNKATLSKPFESTVETIGEGKDLTYDSFGYIEYSTTIQFSNEHPKISLKLNNLSTTGPFYIDRIEFIPVDEQYDERVTLEKAQKAVNALFTAGRHALQTDVTDYKVDQVSILVDCVSEELYPNEKRELLLLIKYAERMMYSHNLLLDPTFDSIHSSDKNGWYGSNGIAIMSGNFVFKGNYLIFSGTNDEQYPTYLYHKTYESKSKEFTRCTLKGSIYNNRDLEAYVLRYDAKHGTLHVTNNLLPDILPENTCGEPNRCAAIQYLDENPSSECSSMQDGILSDSHSFSLNISEGHTNHNENLGIWVLFKISTLTCIALHRTLGVIEDGPVIAVVIANAKRQETKWRNKLAQMTTETQAIYTRAKQALDNLFANAQDSHLKIDVTFAEIAAARKIVQSIREAYMSWLSVVPGVNHPIFTELSGRVQGAFQFYDVRNVVRNGRFLNGLSDWIVTSDVNVQEKNGNNVLVLNNWDAQVLQNVKLYQDRGYILRVTARKIGIGEGYITITDEERHTDQLTFTACEEIDASNAFISGFFTKELEFFPDTEKVHIEIGETEGIFLVESIELFLMEELC
;
A
#
# COMPACT_ATOMS: atom_id res chain seq x y z
N MET A 1 -33.14 -64.98 -38.91
CA MET A 1 -34.10 -65.12 -40.04
C MET A 1 -34.15 -63.76 -40.72
N HIS A 2 -33.28 -63.49 -41.70
CA HIS A 2 -33.48 -63.72 -43.14
C HIS A 2 -34.70 -62.95 -43.69
N LEU A 3 -34.64 -62.15 -44.75
CA LEU A 3 -33.57 -61.70 -45.66
C LEU A 3 -34.24 -60.69 -46.62
N SER A 4 -33.52 -59.62 -47.01
CA SER A 4 -33.57 -58.93 -48.32
C SER A 4 -34.87 -58.19 -48.74
N ILE A 5 -34.87 -57.08 -49.48
CA ILE A 5 -34.08 -56.71 -50.67
C ILE A 5 -33.89 -55.17 -50.75
N LEU A 6 -32.70 -54.76 -51.21
CA LEU A 6 -32.32 -53.42 -51.68
C LEU A 6 -33.06 -53.02 -52.97
N ASP A 7 -33.35 -51.74 -53.18
CA ASP A 7 -32.79 -51.07 -54.36
C ASP A 7 -32.73 -49.54 -54.25
N LYS A 8 -31.79 -49.02 -55.05
CA LYS A 8 -31.25 -47.67 -55.16
C LYS A 8 -32.29 -46.57 -55.47
N SER A 9 -31.98 -45.33 -55.06
CA SER A 9 -32.16 -44.17 -55.93
C SER A 9 -31.06 -43.13 -55.69
N GLU A 10 -30.12 -43.07 -56.65
CA GLU A 10 -29.52 -41.81 -57.03
C GLU A 10 -30.65 -40.87 -57.50
N ASP A 11 -30.72 -39.66 -56.95
CA ASP A 11 -30.97 -38.46 -57.73
C ASP A 11 -30.70 -37.21 -56.86
N THR A 12 -29.48 -36.71 -57.03
CA THR A 12 -29.13 -35.29 -57.04
C THR A 12 -30.16 -34.45 -57.80
N ASN A 13 -30.35 -33.19 -57.39
CA ASN A 13 -31.26 -32.17 -57.94
C ASN A 13 -32.72 -32.21 -57.48
N ARG A 14 -32.96 -31.83 -56.23
CA ARG A 14 -34.23 -31.16 -55.85
C ARG A 14 -34.07 -29.65 -55.98
N ILE A 15 -34.30 -29.15 -57.19
CA ILE A 15 -34.70 -27.75 -57.41
C ILE A 15 -36.00 -27.55 -56.63
N LEU A 16 -35.96 -26.74 -55.57
CA LEU A 16 -37.11 -26.29 -54.80
C LEU A 16 -38.02 -25.46 -55.71
N LYS A 17 -39.01 -26.10 -56.35
CA LYS A 17 -40.15 -25.39 -56.93
C LYS A 17 -41.05 -24.92 -55.80
N ASN A 18 -40.87 -23.65 -55.41
CA ASN A 18 -41.80 -22.90 -54.58
C ASN A 18 -43.20 -22.92 -55.21
N SER A 19 -44.19 -23.42 -54.47
CA SER A 19 -45.58 -23.45 -54.92
C SER A 19 -46.40 -22.42 -54.13
N PHE A 20 -46.33 -21.16 -54.56
CA PHE A 20 -47.41 -20.23 -54.30
C PHE A 20 -48.65 -20.72 -55.08
N ASN A 21 -49.73 -21.06 -54.39
CA ASN A 21 -51.00 -21.44 -55.03
C ASN A 21 -51.65 -20.19 -55.67
N TYR A 22 -51.34 -19.92 -56.93
CA TYR A 22 -52.02 -18.87 -57.73
C TYR A 22 -53.23 -19.44 -58.49
N PRO A 23 -54.30 -18.64 -58.73
CA PRO A 23 -55.41 -19.06 -59.58
C PRO A 23 -54.92 -19.30 -61.01
N THR A 24 -55.26 -20.46 -61.58
CA THR A 24 -54.99 -20.72 -63.00
C THR A 24 -55.75 -19.73 -63.89
N ARG A 25 -55.13 -19.35 -65.02
CA ARG A 25 -55.52 -18.34 -66.03
C ARG A 25 -56.99 -18.37 -66.52
N LYS A 26 -57.78 -19.38 -66.13
CA LYS A 26 -59.20 -19.56 -66.51
C LYS A 26 -60.21 -18.80 -65.62
N GLY A 27 -59.80 -18.22 -64.49
CA GLY A 27 -60.71 -17.52 -63.55
C GLY A 27 -60.78 -15.99 -63.62
N LEU A 28 -60.06 -15.33 -64.54
CA LEU A 28 -59.89 -13.86 -64.53
C LEU A 28 -60.94 -13.08 -65.33
N HIS A 29 -61.46 -12.01 -64.72
CA HIS A 29 -62.40 -11.04 -65.31
C HIS A 29 -61.76 -10.30 -66.51
N PRO A 30 -62.50 -9.97 -67.60
CA PRO A 30 -61.92 -9.47 -68.86
C PRO A 30 -61.12 -8.16 -68.76
N SER A 31 -61.34 -7.35 -67.73
CA SER A 31 -60.63 -6.08 -67.48
C SER A 31 -59.17 -6.24 -67.04
N LEU A 32 -58.76 -7.43 -66.58
CA LEU A 32 -57.39 -7.71 -66.11
C LEU A 32 -56.49 -8.38 -67.18
N LYS A 33 -57.01 -8.60 -68.40
CA LYS A 33 -56.28 -9.27 -69.49
C LYS A 33 -55.40 -8.34 -70.33
N LYS A 34 -55.38 -7.02 -70.08
CA LYS A 34 -54.76 -6.05 -70.99
C LYS A 34 -53.68 -5.12 -70.40
N THR A 35 -53.27 -5.28 -69.15
CA THR A 35 -52.12 -4.51 -68.63
C THR A 35 -51.47 -5.23 -67.44
N ASN A 36 -50.14 -5.28 -67.44
CA ASN A 36 -49.25 -5.63 -66.33
C ASN A 36 -49.31 -6.99 -65.63
N TYR A 37 -50.11 -7.97 -66.04
CA TYR A 37 -50.13 -9.26 -65.32
C TYR A 37 -48.81 -10.07 -65.42
N GLU A 38 -48.13 -10.04 -66.57
CA GLU A 38 -46.81 -10.70 -66.74
C GLU A 38 -45.69 -9.91 -66.05
N GLU A 39 -45.77 -8.58 -66.04
CA GLU A 39 -44.84 -7.71 -65.32
C GLU A 39 -45.00 -7.88 -63.79
N PHE A 40 -46.25 -8.01 -63.32
CA PHE A 40 -46.64 -8.33 -61.94
C PHE A 40 -46.11 -9.69 -61.47
N LEU A 41 -46.17 -10.73 -62.32
CA LEU A 41 -45.56 -12.03 -62.02
C LEU A 41 -44.02 -11.96 -62.04
N SER A 42 -43.43 -11.18 -62.95
CA SER A 42 -41.97 -11.02 -63.03
C SER A 42 -41.35 -10.21 -61.89
N ILE A 43 -42.11 -9.29 -61.28
CA ILE A 43 -41.71 -8.55 -60.07
C ILE A 43 -41.73 -9.48 -58.86
N ILE A 44 -42.73 -10.36 -58.77
CA ILE A 44 -42.87 -11.33 -57.67
C ILE A 44 -41.84 -12.48 -57.78
N GLU A 45 -41.45 -12.89 -59.00
CA GLU A 45 -40.38 -13.89 -59.21
C GLU A 45 -38.95 -13.33 -59.03
N ARG A 46 -38.74 -12.00 -59.10
CA ARG A 46 -37.42 -11.35 -58.91
C ARG A 46 -37.06 -11.04 -57.47
N GLU A 47 -38.01 -11.12 -56.53
CA GLU A 47 -37.78 -10.78 -55.12
C GLU A 47 -37.41 -12.02 -54.28
N GLN A 48 -36.46 -12.83 -54.76
CA GLN A 48 -35.69 -13.72 -53.90
C GLN A 48 -34.32 -13.09 -53.65
N PRO A 49 -33.89 -12.91 -52.38
CA PRO A 49 -32.53 -12.47 -52.11
C PRO A 49 -31.57 -13.61 -52.48
N GLU A 50 -30.97 -13.54 -53.67
CA GLU A 50 -29.79 -14.37 -54.04
C GLU A 50 -28.52 -13.97 -53.25
N ALA A 51 -28.65 -13.13 -52.21
CA ALA A 51 -27.55 -12.67 -51.36
C ALA A 51 -27.73 -12.97 -49.85
N LEU A 52 -28.58 -13.93 -49.48
CA LEU A 52 -28.74 -14.39 -48.08
C LEU A 52 -27.91 -15.66 -47.74
N ALA A 53 -27.00 -16.09 -48.62
CA ALA A 53 -26.27 -17.35 -48.49
C ALA A 53 -24.73 -17.22 -48.60
N SER A 54 -24.16 -16.04 -48.30
CA SER A 54 -22.73 -15.92 -48.02
C SER A 54 -22.55 -15.63 -46.54
N GLY A 55 -22.01 -16.61 -45.80
CA GLY A 55 -21.69 -16.48 -44.39
C GLY A 55 -22.48 -17.44 -43.53
N ASN A 56 -22.12 -18.74 -43.56
CA ASN A 56 -22.41 -19.56 -42.39
C ASN A 56 -21.28 -20.52 -42.00
N THR A 57 -20.27 -20.76 -42.84
CA THR A 57 -19.14 -21.61 -42.41
C THR A 57 -18.11 -20.82 -41.57
N ALA A 58 -17.68 -19.63 -42.02
CA ALA A 58 -16.74 -18.77 -41.29
C ALA A 58 -17.25 -18.38 -39.89
N ILE A 59 -18.47 -17.85 -39.80
CA ILE A 59 -19.07 -17.42 -38.52
C ILE A 59 -19.29 -18.61 -37.59
N ASN A 60 -19.84 -19.74 -38.07
CA ASN A 60 -20.00 -20.96 -37.27
C ASN A 60 -18.66 -21.43 -36.68
N THR A 61 -17.61 -21.39 -37.50
CA THR A 61 -16.29 -21.86 -37.11
C THR A 61 -15.70 -20.96 -36.02
N VAL A 62 -15.77 -19.64 -36.15
CA VAL A 62 -15.27 -18.74 -35.10
C VAL A 62 -16.11 -18.82 -33.83
N VAL A 63 -17.42 -18.93 -33.94
CA VAL A 63 -18.28 -19.12 -32.76
C VAL A 63 -17.85 -20.37 -31.98
N SER A 64 -17.53 -21.45 -32.71
CA SER A 64 -17.00 -22.70 -32.12
C SER A 64 -15.61 -22.52 -31.52
N ILE A 65 -14.72 -21.77 -32.18
CA ILE A 65 -13.40 -21.41 -31.65
C ILE A 65 -13.50 -20.56 -30.38
N GLY A 66 -14.40 -19.58 -30.35
CA GLY A 66 -14.67 -18.75 -29.18
C GLY A 66 -15.19 -19.59 -28.02
N GLY A 67 -16.14 -20.49 -28.27
CA GLY A 67 -16.63 -21.45 -27.29
C GLY A 67 -15.52 -22.35 -26.74
N ALA A 68 -14.70 -22.93 -27.61
CA ALA A 68 -13.56 -23.77 -27.23
C ALA A 68 -12.49 -22.99 -26.43
N THR A 69 -12.18 -21.76 -26.84
CA THR A 69 -11.21 -20.87 -26.18
C THR A 69 -11.69 -20.50 -24.77
N LEU A 70 -12.94 -20.04 -24.65
CA LEU A 70 -13.56 -19.73 -23.36
C LEU A 70 -13.65 -20.96 -22.44
N SER A 71 -13.95 -22.13 -23.02
CA SER A 71 -13.96 -23.39 -22.28
C SER A 71 -12.57 -23.76 -21.78
N ALA A 72 -11.52 -23.65 -22.60
CA ALA A 72 -10.16 -23.99 -22.22
C ALA A 72 -9.65 -23.05 -21.11
N LEU A 73 -9.86 -21.75 -21.26
CA LEU A 73 -9.43 -20.73 -20.31
C LEU A 73 -10.28 -20.70 -19.02
N GLY A 74 -11.48 -21.31 -19.04
CA GLY A 74 -12.44 -21.31 -17.94
C GLY A 74 -12.32 -22.45 -16.93
N VAL A 75 -11.50 -23.48 -17.19
CA VAL A 75 -11.37 -24.67 -16.33
C VAL A 75 -10.23 -24.48 -15.32
N PRO A 76 -10.51 -24.53 -14.00
CA PRO A 76 -9.48 -24.45 -12.95
C PRO A 76 -8.53 -25.64 -12.99
N GLY A 77 -7.23 -25.39 -12.92
CA GLY A 77 -6.21 -26.45 -12.82
C GLY A 77 -6.07 -27.35 -14.05
N ALA A 78 -6.82 -27.09 -15.14
CA ALA A 78 -6.55 -27.74 -16.40
C ALA A 78 -5.22 -27.21 -16.92
N THR A 79 -4.28 -28.14 -17.10
CA THR A 79 -3.45 -28.21 -18.30
C THR A 79 -4.36 -27.97 -19.51
N ILE A 80 -4.65 -26.69 -19.83
CA ILE A 80 -4.72 -26.27 -21.23
C ILE A 80 -3.44 -26.89 -21.79
N ILE A 81 -3.55 -27.83 -22.71
CA ILE A 81 -3.22 -27.49 -24.08
C ILE A 81 -3.73 -28.52 -25.09
N ILE A 82 -3.64 -29.83 -24.81
CA ILE A 82 -3.95 -30.85 -25.83
C ILE A 82 -5.37 -30.63 -26.38
N ASN A 83 -6.38 -30.63 -25.51
CA ASN A 83 -7.77 -30.47 -25.93
C ASN A 83 -8.09 -29.10 -26.54
N PHE A 84 -7.32 -28.05 -26.21
CA PHE A 84 -7.50 -26.74 -26.85
C PHE A 84 -6.96 -26.77 -28.27
N PHE A 85 -5.68 -27.09 -28.44
CA PHE A 85 -5.07 -27.08 -29.76
C PHE A 85 -5.72 -28.12 -30.67
N LEU A 86 -6.07 -29.33 -30.19
CA LEU A 86 -6.79 -30.34 -30.98
C LEU A 86 -8.14 -29.83 -31.49
N LYS A 87 -8.93 -29.14 -30.65
CA LYS A 87 -10.23 -28.60 -31.07
C LYS A 87 -10.05 -27.47 -32.07
N ILE A 88 -9.15 -26.52 -31.78
CA ILE A 88 -8.90 -25.38 -32.65
C ILE A 88 -8.32 -25.83 -34.00
N THR A 89 -7.43 -26.83 -34.03
CA THR A 89 -6.94 -27.37 -35.30
C THR A 89 -8.03 -28.07 -36.08
N GLY A 90 -8.87 -28.87 -35.43
CA GLY A 90 -10.03 -29.51 -36.07
C GLY A 90 -11.01 -28.51 -36.68
N PHE A 91 -11.12 -27.30 -36.12
CA PHE A 91 -11.94 -26.23 -36.65
C PHE A 91 -11.26 -25.44 -37.77
N LEU A 92 -9.97 -25.12 -37.67
CA LEU A 92 -9.26 -24.28 -38.62
C LEU A 92 -8.71 -25.03 -39.85
N TRP A 93 -8.44 -26.33 -39.72
CA TRP A 93 -7.93 -27.19 -40.80
C TRP A 93 -8.75 -28.49 -40.93
N PRO A 94 -10.06 -28.43 -41.23
CA PRO A 94 -10.86 -29.61 -41.51
C PRO A 94 -10.44 -30.28 -42.83
N HIS A 95 -10.72 -31.57 -42.99
CA HIS A 95 -10.26 -32.35 -44.16
C HIS A 95 -10.95 -31.97 -45.48
N ASP A 96 -12.16 -31.41 -45.44
CA ASP A 96 -13.04 -31.21 -46.59
C ASP A 96 -13.15 -29.76 -47.06
N LYS A 97 -12.61 -28.79 -46.31
CA LYS A 97 -12.77 -27.35 -46.59
C LYS A 97 -11.55 -26.52 -46.18
N ASN A 98 -11.34 -25.39 -46.86
CA ASN A 98 -10.34 -24.40 -46.49
C ASN A 98 -11.00 -23.23 -45.75
N ILE A 99 -11.03 -23.30 -44.42
CA ILE A 99 -11.66 -22.28 -43.57
C ILE A 99 -10.94 -20.93 -43.65
N TRP A 100 -9.63 -20.93 -43.85
CA TRP A 100 -8.86 -19.69 -43.97
C TRP A 100 -9.23 -18.89 -45.21
N ASP A 101 -9.51 -19.58 -46.33
CA ASP A 101 -10.00 -18.96 -47.56
C ASP A 101 -11.42 -18.39 -47.36
N GLU A 102 -12.27 -19.08 -46.61
CA GLU A 102 -13.60 -18.59 -46.24
C GLU A 102 -13.52 -17.33 -45.35
N PHE A 103 -12.59 -17.27 -44.39
CA PHE A 103 -12.37 -16.08 -43.56
C PHE A 103 -11.96 -14.86 -44.38
N MET A 104 -11.12 -15.03 -45.39
CA MET A 104 -10.72 -13.95 -46.30
C MET A 104 -11.91 -13.54 -47.18
N THR A 105 -12.57 -14.52 -47.81
CA THR A 105 -13.70 -14.30 -48.74
C THR A 105 -14.87 -13.56 -48.09
N GLU A 106 -15.16 -13.87 -46.82
CA GLU A 106 -16.23 -13.21 -46.05
C GLU A 106 -16.02 -11.69 -46.00
N VAL A 107 -14.82 -11.24 -45.64
CA VAL A 107 -14.53 -9.81 -45.57
C VAL A 107 -14.43 -9.20 -46.95
N GLU A 108 -13.77 -9.85 -47.92
CA GLU A 108 -13.67 -9.37 -49.30
C GLU A 108 -15.05 -9.07 -49.89
N THR A 109 -16.05 -9.91 -49.58
CA THR A 109 -17.45 -9.74 -49.99
C THR A 109 -18.09 -8.56 -49.28
N LEU A 110 -17.93 -8.43 -47.96
CA LEU A 110 -18.53 -7.35 -47.17
C LEU A 110 -17.99 -5.95 -47.53
N ILE A 111 -16.73 -5.84 -47.94
CA ILE A 111 -16.10 -4.55 -48.28
C ILE A 111 -15.89 -4.33 -49.78
N GLU A 112 -16.34 -5.27 -50.61
CA GLU A 112 -16.18 -5.25 -52.08
C GLU A 112 -14.72 -5.02 -52.54
N GLN A 113 -13.76 -5.55 -51.78
CA GLN A 113 -12.32 -5.40 -52.06
C GLN A 113 -11.66 -6.78 -52.02
N LYS A 114 -11.10 -7.22 -53.14
CA LYS A 114 -10.31 -8.45 -53.21
C LYS A 114 -8.87 -8.24 -52.74
N ILE A 115 -8.32 -9.24 -52.08
CA ILE A 115 -6.90 -9.41 -51.83
C ILE A 115 -6.22 -9.78 -53.15
N GLU A 116 -5.03 -9.25 -53.39
CA GLU A 116 -4.25 -9.67 -54.54
C GLU A 116 -3.90 -11.16 -54.46
N GLN A 117 -4.05 -11.87 -55.58
CA GLN A 117 -3.92 -13.33 -55.64
C GLN A 117 -2.61 -13.84 -55.03
N TYR A 118 -1.50 -13.13 -55.25
CA TYR A 118 -0.22 -13.48 -54.66
C TYR A 118 -0.24 -13.41 -53.12
N ALA A 119 -0.82 -12.35 -52.55
CA ALA A 119 -0.90 -12.16 -51.11
C ALA A 119 -1.82 -13.20 -50.45
N SER A 120 -2.98 -13.49 -51.06
CA SER A 120 -3.90 -14.54 -50.58
C SER A 120 -3.25 -15.93 -50.66
N ASN A 121 -2.68 -16.32 -51.80
CA ASN A 121 -2.00 -17.61 -51.96
C ASN A 121 -0.83 -17.78 -50.97
N ASN A 122 -0.06 -16.71 -50.75
CA ASN A 122 1.04 -16.73 -49.79
C ASN A 122 0.52 -16.90 -48.35
N ALA A 123 -0.53 -16.17 -47.96
CA ALA A 123 -1.14 -16.31 -46.64
C ALA A 123 -1.67 -17.74 -46.40
N LEU A 124 -2.37 -18.32 -47.38
CA LEU A 124 -2.88 -19.70 -47.29
C LEU A 124 -1.76 -20.74 -47.16
N ALA A 125 -0.71 -20.65 -47.98
CA ALA A 125 0.43 -21.58 -47.91
C ALA A 125 1.16 -21.50 -46.56
N VAL A 126 1.29 -20.30 -46.02
CA VAL A 126 1.87 -20.05 -44.70
C VAL A 126 0.99 -20.64 -43.58
N LEU A 127 -0.34 -20.49 -43.66
CA LEU A 127 -1.28 -21.05 -42.69
C LEU A 127 -1.31 -22.58 -42.72
N GLU A 128 -1.18 -23.19 -43.90
CA GLU A 128 -1.00 -24.64 -44.04
C GLU A 128 0.28 -25.11 -43.34
N GLY A 129 1.39 -24.40 -43.55
CA GLY A 129 2.66 -24.65 -42.86
C GLY A 129 2.56 -24.55 -41.34
N LEU A 130 1.85 -23.53 -40.83
CA LEU A 130 1.59 -23.38 -39.39
C LEU A 130 0.74 -24.53 -38.84
N GLY A 131 -0.31 -24.94 -39.55
CA GLY A 131 -1.16 -26.08 -39.16
C GLY A 131 -0.40 -27.39 -39.06
N ASN A 132 0.49 -27.65 -40.03
CA ASN A 132 1.35 -28.83 -40.03
C ASN A 132 2.31 -28.84 -38.83
N ASN A 133 2.99 -27.72 -38.54
CA ASN A 133 3.91 -27.62 -37.40
C ASN A 133 3.18 -27.63 -36.05
N LEU A 134 1.98 -27.06 -35.98
CA LEU A 134 1.13 -27.14 -34.79
C LEU A 134 0.74 -28.59 -34.48
N THR A 135 0.44 -29.40 -35.50
CA THR A 135 0.15 -30.83 -35.32
C THR A 135 1.37 -31.60 -34.78
N ILE A 136 2.58 -31.29 -35.26
CA ILE A 136 3.82 -31.89 -34.74
C ILE A 136 4.04 -31.50 -33.28
N TYR A 137 3.85 -30.22 -32.94
CA TYR A 137 3.95 -29.75 -31.56
C TYR A 137 2.91 -30.41 -30.65
N GLN A 138 1.66 -30.55 -31.10
CA GLN A 138 0.59 -31.23 -30.35
C GLN A 138 0.98 -32.67 -29.99
N GLN A 139 1.46 -33.45 -30.96
CA GLN A 139 1.89 -34.84 -30.74
C GLN A 139 3.07 -34.90 -29.76
N ALA A 140 4.08 -34.04 -29.95
CA ALA A 140 5.23 -33.99 -29.07
C ALA A 140 4.85 -33.59 -27.63
N LEU A 141 3.87 -32.70 -27.48
CA LEU A 141 3.36 -32.29 -26.18
C LEU A 141 2.56 -33.41 -25.50
N GLU A 142 1.76 -34.16 -26.26
CA GLU A 142 1.04 -35.35 -25.76
C GLU A 142 2.03 -36.42 -25.28
N ASP A 143 3.05 -36.74 -26.08
CA ASP A 143 4.11 -37.68 -25.71
C ASP A 143 4.85 -37.29 -24.42
N TRP A 144 5.14 -35.98 -24.25
CA TRP A 144 5.76 -35.44 -23.05
C TRP A 144 4.82 -35.46 -21.84
N LEU A 145 3.54 -35.14 -22.02
CA LEU A 145 2.54 -35.16 -20.93
C LEU A 145 2.33 -36.58 -20.39
N ASP A 146 2.44 -37.60 -21.23
CA ASP A 146 2.39 -39.00 -20.81
C ASP A 146 3.66 -39.44 -20.04
N ASN A 147 4.78 -38.71 -20.18
CA ASN A 147 6.09 -39.06 -19.60
C ASN A 147 6.85 -37.82 -19.08
N LEU A 148 6.28 -37.11 -18.10
CA LEU A 148 6.67 -35.77 -17.64
C LEU A 148 8.14 -35.57 -17.23
N ASP A 149 8.87 -36.64 -16.88
CA ASP A 149 10.24 -36.59 -16.39
C ASP A 149 11.23 -37.39 -17.27
N ASP A 150 10.79 -37.89 -18.45
CA ASP A 150 11.67 -38.62 -19.37
C ASP A 150 12.60 -37.63 -20.12
N PRO A 151 13.93 -37.68 -19.89
CA PRO A 151 14.88 -36.80 -20.57
C PRO A 151 14.83 -36.89 -22.10
N GLU A 152 14.36 -38.01 -22.68
CA GLU A 152 14.23 -38.19 -24.13
C GLU A 152 13.03 -37.45 -24.73
N THR A 153 12.00 -37.14 -23.92
CA THR A 153 10.80 -36.42 -24.38
C THR A 153 10.95 -34.90 -24.31
N ILE A 154 11.85 -34.39 -23.46
CA ILE A 154 12.10 -32.95 -23.30
C ILE A 154 12.57 -32.30 -24.61
N PRO A 155 13.64 -32.76 -25.29
CA PRO A 155 14.04 -32.20 -26.58
C PRO A 155 12.93 -32.30 -27.63
N ARG A 156 12.17 -33.40 -27.62
CA ARG A 156 11.11 -33.69 -28.58
C ARG A 156 9.95 -32.70 -28.52
N VAL A 157 9.65 -32.13 -27.35
CA VAL A 157 8.65 -31.06 -27.23
C VAL A 157 9.26 -29.67 -27.43
N THR A 158 10.50 -29.43 -26.96
CA THR A 158 11.12 -28.10 -27.09
C THR A 158 11.46 -27.70 -28.51
N ASP A 159 11.89 -28.64 -29.35
CA ASP A 159 12.31 -28.31 -30.72
C ASP A 159 11.12 -27.91 -31.60
N PRO A 160 10.00 -28.69 -31.65
CA PRO A 160 8.78 -28.26 -32.33
C PRO A 160 8.21 -26.96 -31.77
N TRP A 161 8.27 -26.74 -30.45
CA TRP A 161 7.84 -25.47 -29.86
C TRP A 161 8.66 -24.28 -30.38
N ARG A 162 10.00 -24.38 -30.38
CA ARG A 162 10.90 -23.33 -30.89
C ARG A 162 10.68 -23.05 -32.37
N ILE A 163 10.50 -24.11 -33.16
CA ILE A 163 10.20 -23.98 -34.60
C ILE A 163 8.88 -23.24 -34.78
N LEU A 164 7.82 -23.68 -34.10
CA LEU A 164 6.50 -23.11 -34.27
C LEU A 164 6.42 -21.64 -33.81
N ASP A 165 7.05 -21.30 -32.69
CA ASP A 165 7.20 -19.91 -32.22
C ASP A 165 7.91 -19.03 -33.26
N ALA A 166 9.06 -19.49 -33.80
CA ALA A 166 9.79 -18.78 -34.84
C ALA A 166 8.97 -18.61 -36.14
N LEU A 167 8.14 -19.59 -36.49
CA LEU A 167 7.24 -19.50 -37.64
C LEU A 167 6.13 -18.48 -37.40
N PHE A 168 5.49 -18.47 -36.23
CA PHE A 168 4.50 -17.43 -35.90
C PHE A 168 5.10 -16.03 -35.99
N GLU A 169 6.27 -15.80 -35.39
CA GLU A 169 6.96 -14.50 -35.46
C GLU A 169 7.25 -14.07 -36.91
N SER A 170 7.68 -15.03 -37.75
CA SER A 170 8.00 -14.77 -39.15
C SER A 170 6.77 -14.51 -40.02
N TYR A 171 5.63 -15.14 -39.70
CA TYR A 171 4.47 -15.23 -40.58
C TYR A 171 3.29 -14.34 -40.19
N MET A 172 3.18 -13.90 -38.94
CA MET A 172 2.15 -12.93 -38.54
C MET A 172 2.11 -11.66 -39.42
N PRO A 173 3.23 -11.12 -39.96
CA PRO A 173 3.20 -10.03 -40.94
C PRO A 173 2.45 -10.35 -42.25
N SER A 174 2.39 -11.61 -42.68
CA SER A 174 1.65 -12.03 -43.88
C SER A 174 0.14 -11.90 -43.72
N PHE A 175 -0.36 -11.77 -42.49
CA PHE A 175 -1.80 -11.57 -42.20
C PHE A 175 -2.17 -10.09 -42.03
N ARG A 176 -1.24 -9.18 -42.33
CA ARG A 176 -1.41 -7.73 -42.23
C ARG A 176 -0.65 -6.99 -43.33
N VAL A 177 -0.67 -7.55 -44.54
CA VAL A 177 -0.02 -6.96 -45.70
C VAL A 177 -0.61 -5.57 -45.97
N ALA A 178 0.28 -4.59 -46.19
CA ALA A 178 -0.12 -3.21 -46.43
C ALA A 178 -1.09 -3.10 -47.62
N GLY A 179 -2.24 -2.44 -47.41
CA GLY A 179 -3.31 -2.32 -48.40
C GLY A 179 -4.40 -3.39 -48.28
N TYR A 180 -4.13 -4.49 -47.58
CA TYR A 180 -5.02 -5.64 -47.40
C TYR A 180 -5.29 -5.96 -45.91
N GLU A 181 -5.00 -5.03 -45.00
CA GLU A 181 -5.16 -5.28 -43.56
C GLU A 181 -6.62 -5.51 -43.14
N ILE A 182 -7.59 -4.88 -43.81
CA ILE A 182 -9.02 -5.10 -43.53
C ILE A 182 -9.49 -6.47 -44.02
N PRO A 183 -9.29 -6.88 -45.30
CA PRO A 183 -9.73 -8.21 -45.73
C PRO A 183 -8.99 -9.37 -45.04
N LEU A 184 -7.77 -9.15 -44.53
CA LEU A 184 -7.04 -10.14 -43.70
C LEU A 184 -7.36 -10.05 -42.19
N SER A 185 -8.23 -9.12 -41.77
CA SER A 185 -8.47 -8.82 -40.34
C SER A 185 -9.11 -9.96 -39.56
N THR A 186 -9.67 -10.96 -40.24
CA THR A 186 -10.28 -12.18 -39.65
C THR A 186 -9.25 -13.30 -39.43
N VAL A 187 -8.15 -13.29 -40.18
CA VAL A 187 -7.09 -14.31 -40.09
C VAL A 187 -6.16 -14.03 -38.92
N LEU A 188 -5.71 -12.78 -38.78
CA LEU A 188 -4.75 -12.38 -37.75
C LEU A 188 -5.20 -12.70 -36.32
N PRO A 189 -6.46 -12.46 -35.89
CA PRO A 189 -6.92 -12.79 -34.54
C PRO A 189 -6.82 -14.28 -34.23
N GLN A 190 -7.08 -15.16 -35.21
CA GLN A 190 -6.98 -16.60 -35.02
C GLN A 190 -5.52 -17.06 -34.90
N GLY A 191 -4.63 -16.52 -35.75
CA GLY A 191 -3.19 -16.73 -35.62
C GLY A 191 -2.64 -16.21 -34.28
N ALA A 192 -3.08 -15.04 -33.85
CA ALA A 192 -2.76 -14.46 -32.54
C ALA A 192 -3.26 -15.34 -31.39
N ASN A 193 -4.47 -15.88 -31.47
CA ASN A 193 -5.04 -16.78 -30.47
C ASN A 193 -4.16 -18.03 -30.24
N LEU A 194 -3.67 -18.63 -31.34
CA LEU A 194 -2.75 -19.76 -31.30
C LEU A 194 -1.35 -19.38 -30.79
N HIS A 195 -0.79 -18.25 -31.26
CA HIS A 195 0.54 -17.81 -30.87
C HIS A 195 0.60 -17.45 -29.37
N LEU A 196 -0.41 -16.74 -28.85
CA LEU A 196 -0.48 -16.39 -27.43
C LEU A 196 -0.65 -17.63 -26.54
N ALA A 197 -1.40 -18.63 -27.00
CA ALA A 197 -1.50 -19.93 -26.34
C ALA A 197 -0.14 -20.65 -26.32
N LEU A 198 0.57 -20.69 -27.45
CA LEU A 198 1.89 -21.33 -27.54
C LEU A 198 2.92 -20.70 -26.59
N LEU A 199 2.95 -19.36 -26.52
CA LEU A 199 3.83 -18.62 -25.60
C LEU A 199 3.49 -18.92 -24.14
N ARG A 200 2.19 -19.02 -23.80
CA ARG A 200 1.71 -19.37 -22.46
C ARG A 200 2.34 -20.68 -21.97
N ASP A 201 2.46 -21.66 -22.85
CA ASP A 201 2.94 -22.99 -22.52
C ASP A 201 4.41 -22.97 -22.11
N SER A 202 5.21 -22.17 -22.81
CA SER A 202 6.63 -21.97 -22.46
C SER A 202 6.81 -21.29 -21.10
N ILE A 203 5.83 -20.49 -20.66
CA ILE A 203 5.89 -19.80 -19.38
C ILE A 203 5.49 -20.76 -18.24
N LEU A 204 4.55 -21.66 -18.50
CA LEU A 204 4.09 -22.64 -17.50
C LEU A 204 5.00 -23.85 -17.37
N TYR A 205 5.54 -24.36 -18.48
CA TYR A 205 6.31 -25.60 -18.52
C TYR A 205 7.78 -25.42 -18.89
N GLY A 206 8.21 -24.19 -19.21
CA GLY A 206 9.58 -23.91 -19.64
C GLY A 206 10.64 -24.46 -18.68
N ASP A 207 10.42 -24.38 -17.37
CA ASP A 207 11.33 -24.92 -16.36
C ASP A 207 11.50 -26.45 -16.50
N LYS A 208 10.38 -27.17 -16.66
CA LYS A 208 10.39 -28.63 -16.91
C LYS A 208 10.98 -28.99 -18.28
N TRP A 209 10.87 -28.09 -19.24
CA TRP A 209 11.46 -28.23 -20.56
C TRP A 209 12.96 -27.84 -20.61
N GLY A 210 13.56 -27.48 -19.46
CA GLY A 210 14.98 -27.11 -19.36
C GLY A 210 15.31 -25.70 -19.87
N PHE A 211 14.32 -24.82 -20.02
CA PHE A 211 14.56 -23.40 -20.30
C PHE A 211 15.13 -22.70 -19.07
N THR A 212 16.06 -21.78 -19.28
CA THR A 212 16.56 -20.95 -18.19
C THR A 212 15.49 -19.95 -17.75
N GLN A 213 15.55 -19.48 -16.50
CA GLN A 213 14.65 -18.44 -16.00
C GLN A 213 14.66 -17.17 -16.88
N ASN A 214 15.82 -16.84 -17.47
CA ASN A 214 15.94 -15.73 -18.41
C ASN A 214 15.11 -15.97 -19.68
N ASN A 215 15.14 -17.17 -20.25
CA ASN A 215 14.33 -17.48 -21.44
C ASN A 215 12.82 -17.45 -21.14
N ILE A 216 12.41 -17.92 -19.96
CA ILE A 216 11.01 -17.86 -19.52
C ILE A 216 10.55 -16.40 -19.37
N GLU A 217 11.39 -15.54 -18.80
CA GLU A 217 11.08 -14.12 -18.64
C GLU A 217 11.06 -13.37 -19.98
N GLU A 218 11.97 -13.70 -20.91
CA GLU A 218 11.94 -13.19 -22.29
C GLU A 218 10.64 -13.57 -23.00
N ASN A 219 10.22 -14.83 -22.94
CA ASN A 219 8.96 -15.30 -23.52
C ASN A 219 7.74 -14.62 -22.90
N TYR A 220 7.73 -14.44 -21.58
CA TYR A 220 6.67 -13.72 -20.87
C TYR A 220 6.56 -12.26 -21.32
N ASN A 221 7.68 -11.56 -21.47
CA ASN A 221 7.71 -10.19 -21.96
C ASN A 221 7.26 -10.09 -23.42
N ARG A 222 7.64 -11.05 -24.28
CA ARG A 222 7.11 -11.15 -25.66
C ARG A 222 5.60 -11.36 -25.66
N GLN A 223 5.09 -12.29 -24.84
CA GLN A 223 3.66 -12.55 -24.74
C GLN A 223 2.87 -11.28 -24.38
N LYS A 224 3.30 -10.54 -23.35
CA LYS A 224 2.65 -9.27 -22.97
C LYS A 224 2.64 -8.24 -24.08
N LYS A 225 3.79 -8.08 -24.75
CA LYS A 225 3.91 -7.19 -25.91
C LYS A 225 2.93 -7.58 -27.01
N HIS A 226 2.85 -8.87 -27.35
CA HIS A 226 1.94 -9.37 -28.38
C HIS A 226 0.46 -9.25 -28.01
N ILE A 227 0.08 -9.44 -26.74
CA ILE A 227 -1.31 -9.17 -26.29
C ILE A 227 -1.69 -7.73 -26.62
N SER A 228 -0.83 -6.75 -26.33
CA SER A 228 -1.07 -5.35 -26.68
C SER A 228 -1.12 -5.14 -28.20
N GLU A 229 -0.09 -5.58 -28.92
CA GLU A 229 0.03 -5.37 -30.37
C GLU A 229 -1.15 -5.98 -31.14
N TYR A 230 -1.52 -7.22 -30.83
CA TYR A 230 -2.61 -7.92 -31.49
C TYR A 230 -3.97 -7.29 -31.14
N SER A 231 -4.21 -6.95 -29.87
CA SER A 231 -5.46 -6.27 -29.46
C SER A 231 -5.64 -4.93 -30.17
N ASN A 232 -4.59 -4.10 -30.20
CA ASN A 232 -4.60 -2.79 -30.84
C ASN A 232 -4.76 -2.89 -32.36
N HIS A 233 -4.10 -3.87 -32.99
CA HIS A 233 -4.24 -4.13 -34.42
C HIS A 233 -5.68 -4.51 -34.79
N CYS A 234 -6.28 -5.44 -34.05
CA CYS A 234 -7.66 -5.89 -34.24
C CYS A 234 -8.63 -4.71 -34.19
N VAL A 235 -8.55 -3.89 -33.14
CA VAL A 235 -9.43 -2.72 -32.97
C VAL A 235 -9.21 -1.67 -34.06
N LYS A 236 -7.96 -1.35 -34.39
CA LYS A 236 -7.63 -0.34 -35.40
C LYS A 236 -8.25 -0.68 -36.76
N TRP A 237 -8.08 -1.91 -37.22
CA TRP A 237 -8.54 -2.31 -38.55
C TRP A 237 -10.02 -2.64 -38.60
N TYR A 238 -10.61 -3.11 -37.50
CA TYR A 238 -12.06 -3.14 -37.34
C TYR A 238 -12.67 -1.74 -37.50
N ASN A 239 -12.19 -0.75 -36.74
CA ASN A 239 -12.70 0.62 -36.81
C ASN A 239 -12.49 1.24 -38.20
N SER A 240 -11.32 0.98 -38.81
CA SER A 240 -11.01 1.47 -40.15
C SER A 240 -11.93 0.86 -41.21
N GLY A 241 -12.13 -0.47 -41.19
CA GLY A 241 -13.04 -1.17 -42.09
C GLY A 241 -14.48 -0.72 -41.92
N LEU A 242 -14.96 -0.62 -40.69
CA LEU A 242 -16.31 -0.15 -40.38
C LEU A 242 -16.53 1.28 -40.92
N SER A 243 -15.54 2.17 -40.78
CA SER A 243 -15.63 3.55 -41.28
C SER A 243 -15.75 3.65 -42.81
N ARG A 244 -15.16 2.70 -43.56
CA ARG A 244 -15.23 2.66 -45.03
C ARG A 244 -16.62 2.31 -45.55
N LEU A 245 -17.40 1.58 -44.77
CA LEU A 245 -18.76 1.16 -45.13
C LEU A 245 -19.82 2.22 -44.78
N HIS A 246 -19.42 3.35 -44.20
CA HIS A 246 -20.34 4.43 -43.92
C HIS A 246 -20.83 5.08 -45.22
N GLY A 247 -22.15 5.24 -45.36
CA GLY A 247 -22.75 5.84 -46.55
C GLY A 247 -24.13 6.46 -46.26
N PRO A 248 -24.79 7.10 -47.23
CA PRO A 248 -26.09 7.72 -47.02
C PRO A 248 -27.31 6.78 -47.05
N THR A 249 -27.20 5.58 -47.66
CA THR A 249 -28.37 4.75 -48.01
C THR A 249 -28.71 3.67 -46.98
N TYR A 250 -29.92 3.12 -47.09
CA TYR A 250 -30.38 1.97 -46.31
C TYR A 250 -29.50 0.74 -46.54
N GLU A 251 -29.20 0.41 -47.80
CA GLU A 251 -28.38 -0.76 -48.17
C GLU A 251 -26.96 -0.67 -47.59
N GLN A 252 -26.36 0.53 -47.62
CA GLN A 252 -25.06 0.76 -47.01
C GLN A 252 -25.09 0.58 -45.49
N TRP A 253 -26.18 0.97 -44.82
CA TRP A 253 -26.36 0.72 -43.39
C TRP A 253 -26.48 -0.78 -43.08
N ILE A 254 -27.16 -1.56 -43.93
CA ILE A 254 -27.23 -3.02 -43.78
C ILE A 254 -25.82 -3.61 -43.85
N ASN A 255 -25.03 -3.28 -44.88
CA ASN A 255 -23.66 -3.78 -45.02
C ASN A 255 -22.76 -3.32 -43.86
N TYR A 256 -22.91 -2.07 -43.41
CA TYR A 256 -22.24 -1.54 -42.22
C TYR A 256 -22.59 -2.34 -40.95
N ASN A 257 -23.88 -2.65 -40.74
CA ASN A 257 -24.34 -3.42 -39.60
C ASN A 257 -23.87 -4.88 -39.65
N ARG A 258 -23.89 -5.51 -40.84
CA ARG A 258 -23.35 -6.86 -41.08
C ARG A 258 -21.88 -6.92 -40.73
N PHE A 259 -21.07 -6.03 -41.32
CA PHE A 259 -19.65 -5.91 -40.99
C PHE A 259 -19.42 -5.72 -39.47
N ARG A 260 -20.17 -4.82 -38.84
CA ARG A 260 -20.11 -4.63 -37.38
C ARG A 260 -20.37 -5.93 -36.63
N ARG A 261 -21.49 -6.61 -36.91
CA ARG A 261 -21.89 -7.85 -36.22
C ARG A 261 -20.86 -8.95 -36.45
N ASP A 262 -20.50 -9.19 -37.69
CA ASP A 262 -19.72 -10.36 -38.09
C ASP A 262 -18.27 -10.20 -37.60
N LEU A 263 -17.66 -9.01 -37.73
CA LEU A 263 -16.32 -8.79 -37.17
C LEU A 263 -16.29 -8.61 -35.65
N ILE A 264 -17.41 -8.35 -34.96
CA ILE A 264 -17.44 -8.53 -33.50
C ILE A 264 -17.11 -9.99 -33.16
N PHE A 265 -17.69 -10.96 -33.86
CA PHE A 265 -17.41 -12.38 -33.62
C PHE A 265 -16.01 -12.77 -34.12
N LEU A 266 -15.72 -12.46 -35.39
CA LEU A 266 -14.51 -12.88 -36.08
C LEU A 266 -13.22 -12.25 -35.50
N VAL A 267 -13.33 -11.10 -34.84
CA VAL A 267 -12.19 -10.29 -34.40
C VAL A 267 -12.29 -9.88 -32.94
N LEU A 268 -13.31 -9.10 -32.55
CA LEU A 268 -13.30 -8.39 -31.27
C LEU A 268 -13.54 -9.29 -30.05
N ASP A 269 -14.41 -10.29 -30.17
CA ASP A 269 -14.68 -11.25 -29.10
C ASP A 269 -13.43 -12.09 -28.78
N ILE A 270 -12.63 -12.42 -29.81
CA ILE A 270 -11.34 -13.10 -29.66
C ILE A 270 -10.30 -12.16 -29.05
N ALA A 271 -10.22 -10.90 -29.51
CA ALA A 271 -9.32 -9.92 -28.91
C ALA A 271 -9.62 -9.66 -27.42
N ALA A 272 -10.89 -9.74 -27.01
CA ALA A 272 -11.30 -9.55 -25.62
C ALA A 272 -10.81 -10.66 -24.67
N VAL A 273 -10.45 -11.83 -25.18
CA VAL A 273 -9.92 -12.95 -24.38
C VAL A 273 -8.39 -13.00 -24.34
N PHE A 274 -7.67 -12.31 -25.23
CA PHE A 274 -6.21 -12.29 -25.24
C PHE A 274 -5.53 -12.06 -23.88
N PRO A 275 -6.03 -11.16 -23.01
CA PRO A 275 -5.39 -10.93 -21.71
C PRO A 275 -5.38 -12.15 -20.79
N ILE A 276 -6.31 -13.09 -20.99
CA ILE A 276 -6.45 -14.30 -20.17
C ILE A 276 -5.32 -15.31 -20.47
N TYR A 277 -4.60 -15.15 -21.58
CA TYR A 277 -3.42 -15.96 -21.88
C TYR A 277 -2.21 -15.64 -20.98
N ASP A 278 -2.19 -14.52 -20.26
CA ASP A 278 -1.16 -14.21 -19.28
C ASP A 278 -1.30 -15.18 -18.07
N PRO A 279 -0.40 -16.17 -17.92
CA PRO A 279 -0.55 -17.19 -16.89
C PRO A 279 -0.20 -16.69 -15.49
N ARG A 280 0.50 -15.55 -15.37
CA ARG A 280 0.81 -14.94 -14.07
C ARG A 280 -0.35 -14.08 -13.58
N ALA A 281 -1.03 -13.37 -14.48
CA ALA A 281 -2.21 -12.59 -14.15
C ALA A 281 -3.48 -13.46 -14.01
N TYR A 282 -3.54 -14.61 -14.70
CA TYR A 282 -4.67 -15.54 -14.71
C TYR A 282 -4.18 -16.98 -14.48
N SER A 283 -3.73 -17.26 -13.26
CA SER A 283 -3.21 -18.58 -12.84
C SER A 283 -4.28 -19.65 -12.62
N LEU A 284 -5.54 -19.24 -12.49
CA LEU A 284 -6.70 -20.12 -12.36
C LEU A 284 -7.60 -20.00 -13.59
N GLY A 285 -8.51 -20.98 -13.76
CA GLY A 285 -9.60 -20.86 -14.71
C GLY A 285 -10.32 -19.52 -14.53
N THR A 286 -10.79 -18.92 -15.62
CA THR A 286 -11.33 -17.56 -15.61
C THR A 286 -12.73 -17.51 -16.24
N SER A 287 -13.70 -17.02 -15.47
CA SER A 287 -15.04 -16.71 -15.94
C SER A 287 -15.07 -15.29 -16.51
N THR A 288 -15.28 -15.17 -17.82
CA THR A 288 -15.37 -13.87 -18.53
C THR A 288 -16.76 -13.67 -19.13
N GLN A 289 -17.20 -12.42 -19.22
CA GLN A 289 -18.52 -12.05 -19.74
C GLN A 289 -18.38 -11.03 -20.88
N LEU A 290 -18.91 -11.36 -22.05
CA LEU A 290 -19.00 -10.48 -23.21
C LEU A 290 -20.36 -9.78 -23.17
N THR A 291 -20.35 -8.47 -22.93
CA THR A 291 -21.55 -7.67 -22.67
C THR A 291 -21.98 -6.81 -23.85
N ARG A 292 -21.20 -6.78 -24.94
CA ARG A 292 -21.56 -6.09 -26.18
C ARG A 292 -22.88 -6.60 -26.78
N GLU A 293 -23.63 -5.68 -27.36
CA GLU A 293 -24.82 -6.00 -28.14
C GLU A 293 -24.47 -6.18 -29.62
N VAL A 294 -25.09 -7.16 -30.25
CA VAL A 294 -25.09 -7.33 -31.70
C VAL A 294 -26.50 -7.24 -32.23
N TYR A 295 -26.66 -6.72 -33.45
CA TYR A 295 -27.95 -6.43 -34.04
C TYR A 295 -28.10 -7.29 -35.30
N THR A 296 -29.14 -8.13 -35.33
CA THR A 296 -29.52 -8.83 -36.56
C THR A 296 -30.07 -7.83 -37.57
N ASP A 297 -30.02 -8.16 -38.86
CA ASP A 297 -30.57 -7.27 -39.87
C ASP A 297 -32.07 -7.03 -39.64
N PRO A 298 -32.64 -5.92 -40.16
CA PRO A 298 -34.07 -5.64 -40.05
C PRO A 298 -34.91 -6.75 -40.65
N ILE A 299 -36.00 -7.12 -39.95
CA ILE A 299 -36.91 -8.19 -40.37
C ILE A 299 -37.81 -7.69 -41.50
N SER A 300 -37.26 -7.60 -42.70
CA SER A 300 -37.94 -7.08 -43.88
C SER A 300 -37.62 -7.93 -45.10
N LEU A 301 -38.56 -7.96 -46.05
CA LEU A 301 -38.25 -8.34 -47.44
C LEU A 301 -37.35 -7.25 -48.05
N SER A 302 -36.50 -7.62 -49.02
CA SER A 302 -35.64 -6.66 -49.73
C SER A 302 -36.50 -5.50 -50.25
N ILE A 303 -36.17 -4.27 -49.83
CA ILE A 303 -36.90 -3.08 -50.29
C ILE A 303 -36.51 -2.89 -51.76
N SER A 304 -37.46 -3.14 -52.66
CA SER A 304 -37.28 -3.13 -54.12
C SER A 304 -36.80 -1.80 -54.71
N ASN A 305 -36.82 -0.71 -53.93
CA ASN A 305 -36.29 0.59 -54.31
C ASN A 305 -35.37 1.18 -53.21
N PRO A 306 -34.05 1.28 -53.45
CA PRO A 306 -33.08 1.80 -52.47
C PRO A 306 -33.32 3.26 -52.07
N ASP A 307 -33.98 4.07 -52.91
CA ASP A 307 -34.37 5.46 -52.60
C ASP A 307 -35.59 5.54 -51.64
N ILE A 308 -36.24 4.40 -51.38
CA ILE A 308 -37.43 4.30 -50.53
C ILE A 308 -37.09 3.89 -49.08
N GLY A 309 -35.84 3.57 -48.72
CA GLY A 309 -35.43 3.34 -47.32
C GLY A 309 -35.27 4.62 -46.46
N PRO A 310 -35.21 4.52 -45.12
CA PRO A 310 -34.72 5.60 -44.24
C PRO A 310 -33.22 5.86 -44.48
N SER A 311 -32.75 7.07 -44.14
CA SER A 311 -31.32 7.39 -44.30
C SER A 311 -30.45 6.62 -43.31
N PHE A 312 -29.17 6.43 -43.64
CA PHE A 312 -28.19 5.79 -42.75
C PHE A 312 -28.20 6.42 -41.34
N SER A 313 -28.16 7.75 -41.25
CA SER A 313 -28.15 8.44 -39.95
C SER A 313 -29.45 8.25 -39.18
N GLN A 314 -30.59 8.13 -39.85
CA GLN A 314 -31.85 7.80 -39.18
C GLN A 314 -31.79 6.37 -38.63
N LEU A 315 -31.30 5.42 -39.41
CA LEU A 315 -31.14 4.02 -38.98
C LEU A 315 -30.19 3.92 -37.79
N GLU A 316 -28.97 4.45 -37.88
CA GLU A 316 -27.99 4.35 -36.80
C GLU A 316 -28.47 4.99 -35.50
N ASN A 317 -29.27 6.05 -35.57
CA ASN A 317 -29.84 6.71 -34.38
C ASN A 317 -31.10 6.03 -33.81
N THR A 318 -31.82 5.20 -34.58
CA THR A 318 -33.09 4.61 -34.16
C THR A 318 -33.01 3.10 -33.94
N ALA A 319 -32.22 2.40 -34.76
CA ALA A 319 -31.97 0.97 -34.68
C ALA A 319 -31.02 0.63 -33.53
N ILE A 320 -29.97 1.43 -33.34
CA ILE A 320 -28.89 1.14 -32.40
C ILE A 320 -29.09 1.91 -31.12
N ARG A 321 -29.05 1.19 -29.99
CA ARG A 321 -29.17 1.81 -28.67
C ARG A 321 -27.86 2.50 -28.31
N ALA A 322 -27.96 3.70 -27.73
CA ALA A 322 -26.81 4.38 -27.14
C ALA A 322 -26.25 3.55 -25.97
N PRO A 323 -24.94 3.65 -25.64
CA PRO A 323 -24.32 2.88 -24.57
C PRO A 323 -25.12 2.91 -23.26
N HIS A 324 -25.42 1.74 -22.70
CA HIS A 324 -26.29 1.59 -21.55
C HIS A 324 -25.83 0.47 -20.61
N LEU A 325 -26.37 0.44 -19.39
CA LEU A 325 -26.16 -0.69 -18.48
C LEU A 325 -26.80 -1.95 -19.06
N VAL A 326 -26.17 -3.10 -18.87
CA VAL A 326 -26.67 -4.38 -19.40
C VAL A 326 -28.07 -4.65 -18.87
N ASP A 327 -28.98 -4.94 -19.79
CA ASP A 327 -30.37 -5.27 -19.51
C ASP A 327 -30.79 -6.63 -20.07
N TYR A 328 -31.87 -7.15 -19.52
CA TYR A 328 -32.41 -8.48 -19.78
C TYR A 328 -33.87 -8.35 -20.13
N LEU A 329 -34.25 -8.82 -21.32
CA LEU A 329 -35.62 -8.79 -21.81
C LEU A 329 -36.55 -9.54 -20.85
N ASP A 330 -37.65 -8.91 -20.46
CA ASP A 330 -38.68 -9.53 -19.60
C ASP A 330 -40.00 -9.72 -20.35
N LYS A 331 -40.40 -8.73 -21.15
CA LYS A 331 -41.60 -8.83 -22.01
C LYS A 331 -41.60 -7.83 -23.15
N LEU A 332 -42.37 -8.16 -24.19
CA LEU A 332 -42.75 -7.25 -25.28
C LEU A 332 -44.26 -7.02 -25.23
N TYR A 333 -44.67 -5.76 -25.35
CA TYR A 333 -46.06 -5.40 -25.59
C TYR A 333 -46.20 -4.96 -27.04
N ILE A 334 -46.90 -5.74 -27.86
CA ILE A 334 -46.96 -5.54 -29.32
C ILE A 334 -48.34 -5.03 -29.71
N TYR A 335 -48.38 -4.04 -30.60
CA TYR A 335 -49.58 -3.52 -31.24
C TYR A 335 -49.63 -4.03 -32.68
N THR A 336 -50.80 -4.50 -33.11
CA THR A 336 -51.04 -4.99 -34.45
C THR A 336 -51.96 -4.03 -35.19
N SER A 337 -51.59 -3.69 -36.43
CA SER A 337 -52.42 -2.92 -37.37
C SER A 337 -52.72 -3.76 -38.61
N LYS A 338 -53.51 -3.20 -39.53
CA LYS A 338 -53.81 -3.88 -40.80
C LYS A 338 -53.64 -2.98 -42.01
N TYR A 339 -53.17 -3.57 -43.09
CA TYR A 339 -53.36 -3.04 -44.44
C TYR A 339 -54.39 -3.88 -45.17
N LYS A 340 -55.28 -3.22 -45.91
CA LYS A 340 -56.28 -3.92 -46.73
C LYS A 340 -55.65 -4.37 -48.04
N ALA A 341 -55.93 -5.59 -48.49
CA ALA A 341 -55.53 -6.00 -49.82
C ALA A 341 -56.24 -5.15 -50.89
N PHE A 342 -55.54 -4.85 -51.99
CA PHE A 342 -56.16 -4.24 -53.17
C PHE A 342 -57.32 -5.10 -53.73
N SER A 343 -57.16 -6.43 -53.66
CA SER A 343 -58.21 -7.40 -53.97
C SER A 343 -57.99 -8.68 -53.18
N HIS A 344 -58.99 -9.10 -52.39
CA HIS A 344 -58.98 -10.38 -51.64
C HIS A 344 -58.89 -11.62 -52.53
N GLY A 345 -59.14 -11.50 -53.84
CA GLY A 345 -58.93 -12.59 -54.80
C GLY A 345 -57.47 -12.76 -55.24
N ILE A 346 -56.59 -11.82 -54.89
CA ILE A 346 -55.15 -11.81 -55.24
C ILE A 346 -54.29 -12.09 -54.01
N GLN A 347 -54.56 -11.40 -52.89
CA GLN A 347 -53.86 -11.59 -51.61
C GLN A 347 -54.81 -11.27 -50.43
N PRO A 348 -54.62 -11.86 -49.25
CA PRO A 348 -55.38 -11.50 -48.05
C PRO A 348 -54.95 -10.14 -47.46
N ASP A 349 -55.74 -9.62 -46.52
CA ASP A 349 -55.34 -8.45 -45.71
C ASP A 349 -54.07 -8.79 -44.89
N LEU A 350 -53.22 -7.79 -44.70
CA LEU A 350 -51.95 -7.92 -43.97
C LEU A 350 -52.12 -7.46 -42.52
N PHE A 351 -51.91 -8.35 -41.55
CA PHE A 351 -52.02 -8.04 -40.11
C PHE A 351 -50.63 -7.97 -39.49
N TYR A 352 -50.08 -6.77 -39.37
CA TYR A 352 -48.67 -6.57 -39.11
C TYR A 352 -48.39 -5.94 -37.73
N TRP A 353 -47.21 -6.26 -37.20
CA TRP A 353 -46.63 -5.60 -36.02
C TRP A 353 -46.39 -4.12 -36.32
N SER A 354 -47.20 -3.23 -35.73
CA SER A 354 -47.19 -1.80 -36.04
C SER A 354 -46.47 -0.95 -35.01
N ALA A 355 -46.34 -1.44 -33.78
CA ALA A 355 -45.61 -0.79 -32.71
C ALA A 355 -45.33 -1.77 -31.57
N HIS A 356 -44.39 -1.43 -30.69
CA HIS A 356 -44.20 -2.17 -29.44
C HIS A 356 -43.59 -1.33 -28.32
N LYS A 357 -43.67 -1.87 -27.11
CA LYS A 357 -42.88 -1.45 -25.94
C LYS A 357 -42.02 -2.62 -25.49
N VAL A 358 -40.81 -2.32 -25.05
CA VAL A 358 -39.91 -3.32 -24.45
C VAL A 358 -39.92 -3.12 -22.95
N SER A 359 -40.07 -4.20 -22.18
CA SER A 359 -39.79 -4.17 -20.75
C SER A 359 -38.62 -5.07 -20.41
N PHE A 360 -37.72 -4.56 -19.58
CA PHE A 360 -36.45 -5.19 -19.26
C PHE A 360 -36.08 -5.01 -17.79
N LYS A 361 -35.14 -5.83 -17.33
CA LYS A 361 -34.54 -5.76 -15.99
C LYS A 361 -33.04 -5.54 -16.10
N GLN A 362 -32.46 -4.90 -15.09
CA GLN A 362 -31.01 -4.88 -14.93
C GLN A 362 -30.54 -6.13 -14.19
N SER A 363 -29.25 -6.42 -14.28
CA SER A 363 -28.58 -7.55 -13.61
C SER A 363 -28.95 -7.65 -12.13
N GLU A 364 -29.39 -8.83 -11.68
CA GLU A 364 -29.78 -9.09 -10.29
C GLU A 364 -30.82 -8.12 -9.70
N GLN A 365 -31.69 -7.54 -10.52
CA GLN A 365 -32.78 -6.68 -10.07
C GLN A 365 -34.16 -7.18 -10.46
N SER A 366 -35.10 -7.06 -9.52
CA SER A 366 -36.52 -7.32 -9.75
C SER A 366 -37.26 -6.15 -10.43
N ASN A 367 -36.70 -4.93 -10.34
CA ASN A 367 -37.28 -3.73 -10.94
C ASN A 367 -37.39 -3.86 -12.45
N LEU A 368 -38.60 -3.61 -12.95
CA LEU A 368 -38.93 -3.65 -14.36
C LEU A 368 -38.96 -2.24 -14.93
N TYR A 369 -38.19 -2.01 -15.99
CA TYR A 369 -38.21 -0.77 -16.76
C TYR A 369 -38.95 -1.00 -18.06
N THR A 370 -39.65 0.01 -18.58
CA THR A 370 -40.37 -0.06 -19.85
C THR A 370 -39.99 1.12 -20.72
N THR A 371 -39.69 0.86 -21.99
CA THR A 371 -39.33 1.88 -22.97
C THR A 371 -40.52 2.75 -23.36
N GLY A 372 -40.22 3.83 -24.09
CA GLY A 372 -41.20 4.46 -24.96
C GLY A 372 -41.74 3.50 -26.02
N ILE A 373 -42.72 3.98 -26.79
CA ILE A 373 -43.28 3.22 -27.92
C ILE A 373 -42.31 3.30 -29.10
N TYR A 374 -41.91 2.14 -29.63
CA TYR A 374 -41.31 2.01 -30.95
C TYR A 374 -42.41 1.84 -31.97
N GLY A 375 -42.35 2.55 -33.10
CA GLY A 375 -43.37 2.50 -34.14
C GLY A 375 -44.61 3.37 -33.86
N LYS A 376 -45.72 3.07 -34.55
CA LYS A 376 -46.94 3.91 -34.54
C LYS A 376 -48.14 3.13 -34.02
N THR A 377 -48.82 3.69 -33.02
CA THR A 377 -50.05 3.11 -32.44
C THR A 377 -51.34 3.66 -33.04
N SER A 378 -51.29 4.62 -33.95
CA SER A 378 -52.52 5.13 -34.58
C SER A 378 -53.17 4.06 -35.46
N GLY A 379 -54.45 3.73 -35.21
CA GLY A 379 -55.18 2.77 -36.04
C GLY A 379 -54.88 1.29 -35.75
N TYR A 380 -54.24 0.98 -34.61
CA TYR A 380 -54.08 -0.40 -34.16
C TYR A 380 -55.45 -1.08 -33.96
N ILE A 381 -55.50 -2.38 -34.25
CA ILE A 381 -56.72 -3.19 -34.20
C ILE A 381 -56.68 -4.22 -33.07
N SER A 382 -55.49 -4.61 -32.61
CA SER A 382 -55.29 -5.47 -31.46
C SER A 382 -53.93 -5.21 -30.83
N SER A 383 -53.75 -5.67 -29.59
CA SER A 383 -52.46 -5.62 -28.91
C SER A 383 -52.34 -6.77 -27.92
N GLY A 384 -51.12 -7.22 -27.65
CA GLY A 384 -50.85 -8.34 -26.76
C GLY A 384 -49.56 -8.17 -25.95
N GLU A 385 -49.53 -8.79 -24.78
CA GLU A 385 -48.34 -8.91 -23.95
C GLU A 385 -47.71 -10.29 -24.14
N TYR A 386 -46.41 -10.31 -24.43
CA TYR A 386 -45.61 -11.50 -24.70
C TYR A 386 -44.49 -11.57 -23.65
N SER A 387 -44.60 -12.50 -22.69
CA SER A 387 -43.67 -12.61 -21.57
C SER A 387 -42.52 -13.55 -21.87
N PHE A 388 -41.32 -13.12 -21.51
CA PHE A 388 -40.05 -13.86 -21.61
C PHE A 388 -39.42 -14.06 -20.23
N ARG A 389 -40.21 -13.93 -19.15
CA ARG A 389 -39.71 -13.83 -17.78
C ARG A 389 -38.83 -15.03 -17.40
N GLY A 390 -37.53 -14.78 -17.29
CA GLY A 390 -36.53 -15.79 -16.97
C GLY A 390 -36.38 -16.88 -18.03
N ASN A 391 -36.80 -16.62 -19.27
CA ASN A 391 -36.67 -17.49 -20.43
C ASN A 391 -35.71 -16.85 -21.43
N ASP A 392 -34.48 -17.34 -21.50
CA ASP A 392 -33.49 -16.88 -22.48
C ASP A 392 -33.96 -17.28 -23.88
N ILE A 393 -34.40 -16.29 -24.66
CA ILE A 393 -34.79 -16.47 -26.06
C ILE A 393 -33.54 -16.52 -26.91
N TYR A 394 -33.28 -17.68 -27.50
CA TYR A 394 -32.06 -17.97 -28.23
C TYR A 394 -32.22 -17.98 -29.75
N ARG A 395 -33.46 -18.02 -30.25
CA ARG A 395 -33.77 -17.99 -31.68
C ARG A 395 -35.07 -17.27 -31.94
N THR A 396 -35.11 -16.47 -33.00
CA THR A 396 -36.34 -15.91 -33.56
C THR A 396 -36.50 -16.36 -35.00
N LEU A 397 -37.70 -16.82 -35.33
CA LEU A 397 -38.06 -17.25 -36.69
C LEU A 397 -39.27 -16.42 -37.13
N ALA A 398 -39.11 -15.58 -38.16
CA ALA A 398 -40.08 -14.57 -38.54
C ALA A 398 -40.60 -14.74 -39.97
N ALA A 399 -41.81 -14.23 -40.22
CA ALA A 399 -42.40 -14.06 -41.54
C ALA A 399 -42.56 -12.56 -41.84
N PRO A 400 -41.58 -11.94 -42.53
CA PRO A 400 -41.78 -10.64 -43.14
C PRO A 400 -42.71 -10.80 -44.35
N SER A 401 -43.62 -9.84 -44.51
CA SER A 401 -44.67 -9.90 -45.52
C SER A 401 -44.85 -8.54 -46.19
N VAL A 402 -45.45 -8.56 -47.37
CA VAL A 402 -45.77 -7.36 -48.16
C VAL A 402 -47.20 -7.42 -48.68
N VAL A 403 -47.87 -6.28 -48.70
CA VAL A 403 -49.13 -6.10 -49.41
C VAL A 403 -48.90 -5.16 -50.59
N VAL A 404 -49.24 -5.64 -51.78
CA VAL A 404 -49.02 -4.90 -53.03
C VAL A 404 -50.29 -4.14 -53.45
N TYR A 405 -50.14 -2.85 -53.72
CA TYR A 405 -51.13 -2.00 -54.39
C TYR A 405 -50.65 -1.64 -55.81
N PRO A 406 -51.52 -1.13 -56.70
CA PRO A 406 -51.15 -0.85 -58.09
C PRO A 406 -49.96 0.11 -58.27
N TYR A 407 -49.67 0.95 -57.29
CA TYR A 407 -48.61 1.97 -57.35
C TYR A 407 -47.67 1.97 -56.12
N THR A 408 -47.93 1.13 -55.11
CA THR A 408 -47.20 1.14 -53.84
C THR A 408 -47.12 -0.25 -53.22
N GLN A 409 -46.13 -0.48 -52.36
CA GLN A 409 -45.97 -1.71 -51.58
C GLN A 409 -45.87 -1.31 -50.10
N ASN A 410 -46.60 -2.01 -49.23
CA ASN A 410 -46.49 -1.81 -47.79
C ASN A 410 -45.96 -3.09 -47.13
N TYR A 411 -44.93 -2.93 -46.33
CA TYR A 411 -44.23 -4.03 -45.66
C TYR A 411 -44.67 -4.17 -44.20
N GLY A 412 -44.52 -5.35 -43.63
CA GLY A 412 -44.79 -5.59 -42.22
C GLY A 412 -44.39 -6.99 -41.77
N VAL A 413 -44.35 -7.21 -40.45
CA VAL A 413 -44.08 -8.53 -39.86
C VAL A 413 -45.37 -9.11 -39.30
N GLU A 414 -45.82 -10.24 -39.86
CA GLU A 414 -47.10 -10.87 -39.48
C GLU A 414 -46.95 -11.98 -38.44
N GLN A 415 -45.79 -12.63 -38.40
CA GLN A 415 -45.52 -13.70 -37.44
C GLN A 415 -44.07 -13.68 -36.98
N VAL A 416 -43.86 -13.89 -35.68
CA VAL A 416 -42.53 -14.12 -35.09
C VAL A 416 -42.66 -15.22 -34.04
N GLU A 417 -41.85 -16.25 -34.16
CA GLU A 417 -41.69 -17.30 -33.16
C GLU A 417 -40.40 -17.08 -32.37
N PHE A 418 -40.52 -16.96 -31.05
CA PHE A 418 -39.43 -16.79 -30.10
C PHE A 418 -39.17 -18.12 -29.40
N TYR A 419 -38.06 -18.75 -29.72
CA TYR A 419 -37.61 -20.01 -29.15
C TYR A 419 -36.77 -19.74 -27.91
N GLY A 420 -37.22 -20.23 -26.76
CA GLY A 420 -36.54 -20.04 -25.49
C GLY A 420 -36.29 -21.34 -24.74
N VAL A 421 -35.31 -21.32 -23.85
CA VAL A 421 -34.88 -22.48 -23.04
C VAL A 421 -35.98 -23.08 -22.16
N LYS A 422 -37.00 -22.31 -21.78
CA LYS A 422 -38.16 -22.73 -20.96
C LYS A 422 -39.46 -22.85 -21.77
N GLY A 423 -39.41 -22.69 -23.09
CA GLY A 423 -40.56 -22.80 -23.97
C GLY A 423 -40.62 -21.70 -25.04
N HIS A 424 -41.58 -21.86 -25.95
CA HIS A 424 -41.77 -21.01 -27.11
C HIS A 424 -42.86 -19.95 -26.87
N VAL A 425 -42.59 -18.72 -27.29
CA VAL A 425 -43.56 -17.61 -27.32
C VAL A 425 -43.74 -17.25 -28.77
N HIS A 426 -44.95 -16.94 -29.23
CA HIS A 426 -45.16 -16.54 -30.63
C HIS A 426 -46.10 -15.35 -30.73
N TYR A 427 -45.73 -14.42 -31.59
CA TYR A 427 -46.59 -13.36 -32.09
C TYR A 427 -47.18 -13.79 -33.43
N ARG A 428 -48.49 -13.57 -33.61
CA ARG A 428 -49.18 -13.75 -34.89
C ARG A 428 -50.24 -12.65 -35.04
N GLY A 429 -50.29 -12.04 -36.21
CA GLY A 429 -51.33 -11.09 -36.59
C GLY A 429 -52.69 -11.76 -36.80
N ASP A 430 -52.85 -12.46 -37.93
CA ASP A 430 -54.08 -13.22 -38.23
C ASP A 430 -53.75 -14.49 -39.03
N ASN A 431 -53.15 -14.33 -40.21
CA ASN A 431 -52.78 -15.44 -41.09
C ASN A 431 -51.51 -16.17 -40.62
N LYS A 432 -51.41 -17.46 -40.97
CA LYS A 432 -50.19 -18.27 -40.79
C LYS A 432 -49.39 -18.27 -42.09
N TYR A 433 -48.13 -17.87 -42.01
CA TYR A 433 -47.20 -17.86 -43.13
C TYR A 433 -46.02 -18.78 -42.87
N ASP A 434 -45.32 -19.12 -43.95
CA ASP A 434 -44.02 -19.79 -43.85
C ASP A 434 -43.01 -18.83 -43.24
N LEU A 435 -42.30 -19.33 -42.23
CA LEU A 435 -41.30 -18.53 -41.54
C LEU A 435 -39.96 -18.70 -42.24
N THR A 436 -39.44 -17.60 -42.79
CA THR A 436 -38.31 -17.61 -43.73
C THR A 436 -37.11 -16.83 -43.21
N TYR A 437 -37.26 -16.08 -42.13
CA TYR A 437 -36.21 -15.24 -41.57
C TYR A 437 -35.77 -15.78 -40.22
N ASP A 438 -34.61 -16.45 -40.18
CA ASP A 438 -34.09 -17.12 -38.98
C ASP A 438 -32.91 -16.38 -38.38
N SER A 439 -32.94 -16.13 -37.07
CA SER A 439 -31.81 -15.49 -36.40
C SER A 439 -30.57 -16.38 -36.36
N ILE A 440 -30.71 -17.71 -36.43
CA ILE A 440 -29.54 -18.60 -36.36
C ILE A 440 -28.62 -18.50 -37.58
N ASP A 441 -29.14 -17.97 -38.71
CA ASP A 441 -28.34 -17.73 -39.91
C ASP A 441 -27.33 -16.59 -39.71
N GLN A 442 -27.57 -15.72 -38.72
CA GLN A 442 -26.70 -14.60 -38.37
C GLN A 442 -26.02 -14.79 -37.00
N LEU A 443 -26.65 -15.57 -36.11
CA LEU A 443 -26.23 -15.84 -34.74
C LEU A 443 -26.24 -17.35 -34.47
N PRO A 444 -25.30 -18.10 -35.06
CA PRO A 444 -25.34 -19.54 -34.99
C PRO A 444 -25.02 -20.07 -33.58
N PRO A 445 -25.52 -21.27 -33.23
CA PRO A 445 -25.16 -21.95 -32.00
C PRO A 445 -23.77 -22.59 -32.08
N ASP A 446 -23.18 -22.87 -30.93
CA ASP A 446 -21.92 -23.62 -30.74
C ASP A 446 -22.15 -25.15 -30.75
N GLY A 447 -23.08 -25.61 -31.61
CA GLY A 447 -23.45 -27.03 -31.76
C GLY A 447 -24.91 -27.35 -31.43
N GLU A 448 -25.21 -28.65 -31.33
CA GLU A 448 -26.55 -29.20 -31.05
C GLU A 448 -26.59 -29.89 -29.66
N PRO A 449 -27.76 -29.93 -28.99
CA PRO A 449 -29.00 -29.27 -29.38
C PRO A 449 -28.96 -27.74 -29.14
N ILE A 450 -29.53 -26.94 -30.04
CA ILE A 450 -29.46 -25.46 -30.00
C ILE A 450 -29.81 -24.86 -28.63
N HIS A 451 -30.83 -25.38 -27.94
CA HIS A 451 -31.28 -24.83 -26.64
C HIS A 451 -30.24 -24.94 -25.51
N GLU A 452 -29.21 -25.78 -25.66
CA GLU A 452 -28.07 -25.89 -24.73
C GLU A 452 -26.81 -25.17 -25.25
N LYS A 453 -26.70 -25.05 -26.57
CA LYS A 453 -25.50 -24.60 -27.29
C LYS A 453 -25.64 -23.23 -27.93
N TYR A 454 -26.77 -22.55 -27.75
CA TYR A 454 -26.95 -21.17 -28.20
C TYR A 454 -25.85 -20.26 -27.68
N THR A 455 -25.52 -19.23 -28.46
CA THR A 455 -24.42 -18.30 -28.18
C THR A 455 -24.93 -16.93 -27.74
N HIS A 456 -26.16 -16.59 -28.12
CA HIS A 456 -26.76 -15.29 -27.89
C HIS A 456 -28.17 -15.42 -27.33
N ARG A 457 -28.56 -14.43 -26.54
CA ARG A 457 -29.93 -14.25 -26.06
C ARG A 457 -30.48 -12.92 -26.54
N LEU A 458 -31.77 -12.88 -26.88
CA LEU A 458 -32.47 -11.66 -27.22
C LEU A 458 -32.50 -10.74 -25.99
N CYS A 459 -31.96 -9.53 -26.11
CA CYS A 459 -31.95 -8.54 -25.02
C CYS A 459 -32.90 -7.37 -25.28
N HIS A 460 -33.15 -7.01 -26.55
CA HIS A 460 -34.05 -5.92 -26.89
C HIS A 460 -34.66 -6.06 -28.29
N ALA A 461 -35.68 -5.26 -28.54
CA ALA A 461 -36.23 -5.02 -29.87
C ALA A 461 -36.37 -3.52 -30.10
N THR A 462 -35.61 -2.94 -31.02
CA THR A 462 -35.83 -1.58 -31.52
C THR A 462 -36.71 -1.65 -32.77
N ALA A 463 -36.99 -0.50 -33.40
CA ALA A 463 -37.66 -0.50 -34.68
C ALA A 463 -37.22 0.66 -35.56
N ILE A 464 -37.30 0.44 -36.85
CA ILE A 464 -37.15 1.48 -37.86
C ILE A 464 -38.52 1.77 -38.47
N SER A 465 -38.76 3.04 -38.77
CA SER A 465 -39.95 3.50 -39.47
C SER A 465 -39.57 4.64 -40.40
N LYS A 466 -40.06 4.62 -41.65
CA LYS A 466 -39.97 5.78 -42.54
C LYS A 466 -41.25 6.60 -42.42
N SER A 467 -41.13 7.92 -42.28
CA SER A 467 -42.24 8.85 -42.50
C SER A 467 -42.09 9.50 -43.87
N THR A 468 -42.92 9.14 -44.82
CA THR A 468 -43.11 9.89 -46.08
C THR A 468 -44.55 10.37 -46.20
N PRO A 469 -44.80 11.51 -46.86
CA PRO A 469 -46.15 12.08 -46.95
C PRO A 469 -47.19 11.16 -47.61
N ASP A 470 -46.75 10.25 -48.49
CA ASP A 470 -47.60 9.43 -49.36
C ASP A 470 -47.67 7.94 -48.97
N TYR A 471 -46.99 7.50 -47.89
CA TYR A 471 -46.88 6.08 -47.52
C TYR A 471 -47.17 5.87 -46.03
N ASP A 472 -47.95 4.84 -45.69
CA ASP A 472 -48.16 4.46 -44.30
C ASP A 472 -46.89 3.79 -43.73
N ASN A 473 -46.47 4.26 -42.55
CA ASN A 473 -45.22 3.88 -41.91
C ASN A 473 -45.22 2.39 -41.49
N ALA A 474 -44.58 1.53 -42.26
CA ALA A 474 -44.22 0.19 -41.81
C ALA A 474 -43.23 0.30 -40.63
N THR A 475 -43.51 -0.39 -39.53
CA THR A 475 -42.58 -0.54 -38.40
C THR A 475 -41.87 -1.86 -38.58
N ILE A 476 -40.56 -1.81 -38.79
CA ILE A 476 -39.73 -3.00 -38.99
C ILE A 476 -38.91 -3.20 -37.70
N PRO A 477 -39.14 -4.28 -36.94
CA PRO A 477 -38.36 -4.59 -35.75
C PRO A 477 -36.91 -4.89 -36.11
N ILE A 478 -36.00 -4.50 -35.23
CA ILE A 478 -34.60 -4.90 -35.22
C ILE A 478 -34.32 -5.51 -33.86
N PHE A 479 -33.78 -6.73 -33.85
CA PHE A 479 -33.47 -7.43 -32.61
C PHE A 479 -32.01 -7.23 -32.22
N SER A 480 -31.79 -6.86 -30.96
CA SER A 480 -30.46 -6.83 -30.36
C SER A 480 -30.28 -8.00 -29.41
N TRP A 481 -29.04 -8.50 -29.38
CA TRP A 481 -28.69 -9.74 -28.73
C TRP A 481 -27.43 -9.56 -27.89
N THR A 482 -27.43 -10.11 -26.68
CA THR A 482 -26.24 -10.17 -25.83
C THR A 482 -25.68 -11.59 -25.85
N HIS A 483 -24.36 -11.71 -25.80
CA HIS A 483 -23.71 -13.01 -25.70
C HIS A 483 -24.11 -13.75 -24.41
N ARG A 484 -24.21 -15.08 -24.48
CA ARG A 484 -24.70 -15.92 -23.38
C ARG A 484 -23.85 -15.80 -22.11
N SER A 485 -22.56 -15.49 -22.25
CA SER A 485 -21.65 -15.36 -21.10
C SER A 485 -22.00 -14.17 -20.19
N ALA A 486 -22.70 -13.14 -20.69
CA ALA A 486 -23.25 -12.07 -19.85
C ALA A 486 -24.51 -12.52 -19.11
N GLU A 487 -24.35 -13.43 -18.15
CA GLU A 487 -25.45 -13.99 -17.37
C GLU A 487 -26.12 -12.95 -16.44
N TYR A 488 -27.41 -13.16 -16.14
CA TYR A 488 -28.18 -12.26 -15.27
C TYR A 488 -27.59 -12.11 -13.84
N TYR A 489 -27.03 -13.19 -13.28
CA TYR A 489 -26.79 -13.33 -11.85
C TYR A 489 -25.42 -12.84 -11.32
N ASN A 490 -24.53 -12.33 -12.19
CA ASN A 490 -23.20 -11.84 -11.74
C ASN A 490 -22.48 -12.82 -10.80
N ARG A 491 -22.39 -14.11 -11.16
CA ARG A 491 -21.95 -15.11 -10.20
C ARG A 491 -20.46 -15.00 -9.91
N ILE A 492 -20.11 -15.01 -8.63
CA ILE A 492 -18.74 -15.14 -8.14
C ILE A 492 -18.50 -16.61 -7.76
N TYR A 493 -17.49 -17.21 -8.37
CA TYR A 493 -17.19 -18.63 -8.22
C TYR A 493 -16.05 -18.85 -7.22
N PRO A 494 -16.09 -19.91 -6.40
CA PRO A 494 -15.05 -20.16 -5.39
C PRO A 494 -13.75 -20.74 -5.95
N ASN A 495 -13.76 -21.23 -7.20
CA ASN A 495 -12.65 -21.99 -7.79
C ASN A 495 -12.09 -21.37 -9.08
N LYS A 496 -12.59 -20.22 -9.53
CA LYS A 496 -12.12 -19.54 -10.73
C LYS A 496 -12.12 -18.02 -10.56
N ILE A 497 -11.22 -17.35 -11.26
CA ILE A 497 -11.19 -15.89 -11.34
C ILE A 497 -12.50 -15.44 -12.01
N THR A 498 -13.23 -14.55 -11.34
CA THR A 498 -14.51 -14.05 -11.84
C THR A 498 -14.35 -12.61 -12.32
N LYS A 499 -14.52 -12.38 -13.63
CA LYS A 499 -14.50 -11.03 -14.23
C LYS A 499 -15.93 -10.54 -14.40
N ILE A 500 -16.30 -9.45 -13.71
CA ILE A 500 -17.61 -8.83 -13.83
C ILE A 500 -17.47 -7.42 -14.45
N PRO A 501 -17.93 -7.21 -15.70
CA PRO A 501 -17.89 -5.91 -16.36
C PRO A 501 -18.59 -4.81 -15.55
N ALA A 502 -18.03 -3.60 -15.56
CA ALA A 502 -18.55 -2.48 -14.78
C ALA A 502 -19.96 -2.05 -15.23
N VAL A 503 -20.30 -2.28 -16.50
CA VAL A 503 -21.62 -2.03 -17.11
C VAL A 503 -22.72 -2.99 -16.64
N LYS A 504 -22.35 -4.04 -15.87
CA LYS A 504 -23.29 -4.92 -15.18
C LYS A 504 -23.84 -4.34 -13.87
N LYS A 505 -23.46 -3.10 -13.52
CA LYS A 505 -24.12 -2.32 -12.47
C LYS A 505 -25.61 -2.18 -12.79
N TYR A 506 -26.42 -2.11 -11.75
CA TYR A 506 -27.85 -1.81 -11.90
C TYR A 506 -28.14 -0.33 -11.64
N LYS A 507 -27.23 0.38 -10.98
CA LYS A 507 -27.40 1.81 -10.71
C LYS A 507 -26.07 2.51 -10.90
N LEU A 508 -26.10 3.64 -11.63
CA LEU A 508 -25.04 4.62 -11.65
C LEU A 508 -25.45 5.84 -10.82
N ASP A 509 -24.44 6.57 -10.34
CA ASP A 509 -24.62 7.91 -9.79
C ASP A 509 -24.79 8.93 -10.93
N ASP A 510 -25.44 10.08 -10.67
CA ASP A 510 -25.85 11.02 -11.72
C ASP A 510 -24.69 11.58 -12.57
N LEU A 511 -23.46 11.62 -12.02
CA LEU A 511 -22.24 12.06 -12.73
C LEU A 511 -21.45 10.91 -13.36
N SER A 512 -22.01 9.70 -13.40
CA SER A 512 -21.41 8.52 -14.01
C SER A 512 -22.23 8.05 -15.20
N THR A 513 -21.56 7.73 -16.31
CA THR A 513 -22.20 7.39 -17.58
C THR A 513 -21.62 6.11 -18.16
N VAL A 514 -22.39 5.40 -18.97
CA VAL A 514 -21.87 4.33 -19.82
C VAL A 514 -21.30 4.95 -21.08
N VAL A 515 -20.16 4.45 -21.54
CA VAL A 515 -19.49 4.92 -22.76
C VAL A 515 -19.08 3.73 -23.60
N LYS A 516 -19.07 3.92 -24.93
CA LYS A 516 -18.72 2.86 -25.88
C LYS A 516 -17.33 2.30 -25.56
N GLY A 517 -17.23 0.98 -25.49
CA GLY A 517 -15.95 0.30 -25.29
C GLY A 517 -15.02 0.41 -26.51
N PRO A 518 -13.69 0.29 -26.32
CA PRO A 518 -12.72 0.38 -27.42
C PRO A 518 -12.73 -0.82 -28.37
N GLY A 519 -13.39 -1.93 -28.02
CA GLY A 519 -13.51 -3.14 -28.83
C GLY A 519 -12.87 -4.37 -28.19
N PHE A 520 -11.68 -4.25 -27.60
CA PHE A 520 -10.99 -5.36 -26.92
C PHE A 520 -11.47 -5.63 -25.47
N THR A 521 -12.54 -4.98 -25.02
CA THR A 521 -13.11 -5.15 -23.67
C THR A 521 -14.29 -6.11 -23.65
N GLY A 522 -14.80 -6.50 -24.83
CA GLY A 522 -15.98 -7.36 -24.95
C GLY A 522 -17.30 -6.65 -24.63
N GLY A 523 -17.29 -5.33 -24.44
CA GLY A 523 -18.45 -4.51 -24.12
C GLY A 523 -18.07 -3.09 -23.71
N ASP A 524 -19.07 -2.34 -23.25
CA ASP A 524 -18.95 -0.93 -22.88
C ASP A 524 -18.28 -0.71 -21.51
N LEU A 525 -17.92 0.55 -21.23
CA LEU A 525 -17.23 0.97 -20.00
C LEU A 525 -18.13 1.88 -19.16
N VAL A 526 -17.79 2.03 -17.88
CA VAL A 526 -18.35 3.09 -17.03
C VAL A 526 -17.34 4.21 -16.88
N LYS A 527 -17.76 5.46 -17.12
CA LYS A 527 -16.95 6.67 -17.01
C LYS A 527 -17.45 7.54 -15.87
N ARG A 528 -16.53 8.11 -15.11
CA ARG A 528 -16.79 9.20 -14.15
C ARG A 528 -15.71 10.29 -14.27
N GLY A 529 -16.09 11.56 -14.13
CA GLY A 529 -15.16 12.69 -14.29
C GLY A 529 -14.67 13.35 -12.99
N SER A 530 -15.25 13.00 -11.85
CA SER A 530 -15.05 13.68 -10.56
C SER A 530 -15.14 12.72 -9.38
N SER A 531 -14.73 13.16 -8.19
CA SER A 531 -14.86 12.38 -6.95
C SER A 531 -16.34 12.08 -6.64
N GLY A 532 -16.59 10.98 -5.93
CA GLY A 532 -17.91 10.53 -5.49
C GLY A 532 -18.24 9.09 -5.87
N SER A 533 -19.49 8.69 -5.62
CA SER A 533 -19.95 7.34 -5.93
C SER A 533 -20.06 7.13 -7.43
N ILE A 534 -19.61 5.97 -7.93
CA ILE A 534 -19.74 5.62 -9.35
C ILE A 534 -21.08 4.90 -9.60
N GLY A 535 -21.46 4.03 -8.67
CA GLY A 535 -22.66 3.20 -8.80
C GLY A 535 -22.54 1.88 -8.04
N SER A 536 -23.60 1.08 -8.15
CA SER A 536 -23.76 -0.19 -7.43
C SER A 536 -24.15 -1.33 -8.35
N MET A 537 -23.65 -2.51 -8.02
CA MET A 537 -24.05 -3.79 -8.60
C MET A 537 -24.46 -4.77 -7.50
N LYS A 538 -25.28 -5.75 -7.88
CA LYS A 538 -25.55 -6.94 -7.07
C LYS A 538 -24.85 -8.12 -7.72
N VAL A 539 -24.36 -9.03 -6.89
CA VAL A 539 -23.68 -10.25 -7.31
C VAL A 539 -24.30 -11.44 -6.58
N THR A 540 -24.13 -12.64 -7.15
CA THR A 540 -24.47 -13.90 -6.47
C THR A 540 -23.19 -14.66 -6.15
N VAL A 541 -22.92 -14.90 -4.87
CA VAL A 541 -21.73 -15.60 -4.41
C VAL A 541 -22.06 -17.07 -4.26
N ASN A 542 -21.40 -17.93 -5.05
CA ASN A 542 -21.58 -19.37 -4.92
C ASN A 542 -20.92 -19.87 -3.63
N SER A 543 -21.55 -20.86 -2.99
CA SER A 543 -21.01 -21.50 -1.79
C SER A 543 -19.62 -22.13 -2.03
N PRO A 544 -18.75 -22.20 -1.01
CA PRO A 544 -18.99 -21.75 0.37
C PRO A 544 -18.69 -20.26 0.59
N LEU A 545 -19.45 -19.60 1.47
CA LEU A 545 -19.21 -18.20 1.86
C LEU A 545 -17.95 -18.02 2.73
N SER A 546 -17.30 -19.12 3.14
CA SER A 546 -15.97 -19.09 3.77
C SER A 546 -14.84 -18.76 2.79
N GLN A 547 -15.10 -18.86 1.48
CA GLN A 547 -14.10 -18.57 0.45
C GLN A 547 -13.65 -17.11 0.51
N LYS A 548 -12.32 -16.92 0.57
CA LYS A 548 -11.69 -15.60 0.50
C LYS A 548 -11.33 -15.23 -0.95
N TYR A 549 -11.35 -13.93 -1.24
CA TYR A 549 -11.04 -13.40 -2.57
C TYR A 549 -10.09 -12.21 -2.48
N LEU A 550 -9.11 -12.15 -3.37
CA LEU A 550 -8.48 -10.89 -3.74
C LEU A 550 -9.36 -10.16 -4.74
N VAL A 551 -9.31 -8.84 -4.71
CA VAL A 551 -10.05 -7.98 -5.64
C VAL A 551 -9.07 -7.16 -6.45
N ARG A 552 -9.33 -7.02 -7.75
CA ARG A 552 -8.71 -5.98 -8.56
C ARG A 552 -9.68 -5.32 -9.52
N VAL A 553 -9.43 -4.08 -9.87
CA VAL A 553 -10.26 -3.29 -10.80
C VAL A 553 -9.43 -2.87 -12.00
N ARG A 554 -9.90 -3.21 -13.21
CA ARG A 554 -9.26 -2.77 -14.45
C ARG A 554 -9.81 -1.42 -14.87
N TYR A 555 -8.93 -0.44 -15.05
CA TYR A 555 -9.28 0.97 -15.22
C TYR A 555 -8.35 1.68 -16.19
N ALA A 556 -8.75 2.86 -16.68
CA ALA A 556 -7.92 3.76 -17.47
C ALA A 556 -8.19 5.21 -17.08
N THR A 557 -7.14 6.01 -16.87
CA THR A 557 -7.28 7.41 -16.45
C THR A 557 -5.97 8.21 -16.61
N ASN A 558 -6.07 9.53 -16.63
CA ASN A 558 -4.94 10.46 -16.61
C ASN A 558 -4.82 11.26 -15.30
N VAL A 559 -5.53 10.84 -14.26
CA VAL A 559 -5.46 11.44 -12.92
C VAL A 559 -5.10 10.39 -11.89
N SER A 560 -4.55 10.83 -10.76
CA SER A 560 -4.30 9.97 -9.60
C SER A 560 -5.37 10.22 -8.54
N GLY A 561 -5.60 9.26 -7.65
CA GLY A 561 -6.59 9.39 -6.58
C GLY A 561 -6.72 8.11 -5.77
N GLN A 562 -7.89 7.88 -5.18
CA GLN A 562 -8.17 6.67 -4.39
C GLN A 562 -9.47 6.02 -4.84
N LEU A 563 -9.45 4.69 -5.05
CA LEU A 563 -10.64 3.90 -5.36
C LEU A 563 -11.04 3.08 -4.13
N ALA A 564 -12.27 3.28 -3.67
CA ALA A 564 -12.87 2.51 -2.61
C ALA A 564 -13.92 1.52 -3.15
N VAL A 565 -13.95 0.32 -2.56
CA VAL A 565 -14.95 -0.72 -2.77
C VAL A 565 -15.72 -0.92 -1.48
N ASP A 566 -17.02 -0.65 -1.53
CA ASP A 566 -17.95 -0.88 -0.44
C ASP A 566 -18.74 -2.17 -0.69
N ILE A 567 -18.81 -3.04 0.32
CA ILE A 567 -19.64 -4.24 0.32
C ILE A 567 -20.75 -4.05 1.35
N ASP A 568 -22.01 -4.22 0.92
CA ASP A 568 -23.20 -4.01 1.75
C ASP A 568 -23.24 -2.66 2.48
N ASN A 569 -22.75 -1.62 1.79
CA ASN A 569 -22.62 -0.24 2.27
C ASN A 569 -21.59 -0.04 3.40
N LYS A 570 -20.70 -1.01 3.63
CA LYS A 570 -19.54 -0.89 4.51
C LYS A 570 -18.28 -0.68 3.67
N ALA A 571 -17.49 0.35 4.01
CA ALA A 571 -16.17 0.54 3.43
C ALA A 571 -15.31 -0.70 3.73
N THR A 572 -14.90 -1.41 2.68
CA THR A 572 -14.23 -2.71 2.81
C THR A 572 -12.81 -2.66 2.27
N LEU A 573 -12.62 -2.04 1.10
CA LEU A 573 -11.31 -1.88 0.48
C LEU A 573 -11.12 -0.43 0.05
N SER A 574 -9.92 0.10 0.19
CA SER A 574 -9.55 1.43 -0.32
C SER A 574 -8.07 1.44 -0.68
N LYS A 575 -7.71 1.93 -1.86
CA LYS A 575 -6.31 1.96 -2.32
C LYS A 575 -6.05 3.18 -3.21
N PRO A 576 -4.92 3.88 -3.03
CA PRO A 576 -4.49 4.90 -3.98
C PRO A 576 -4.18 4.28 -5.36
N PHE A 577 -4.41 5.05 -6.41
CA PHE A 577 -4.07 4.70 -7.78
C PHE A 577 -3.41 5.89 -8.47
N GLU A 578 -2.59 5.59 -9.47
CA GLU A 578 -1.89 6.57 -10.29
C GLU A 578 -2.53 6.69 -11.68
N SER A 579 -2.17 7.75 -12.43
CA SER A 579 -2.54 7.85 -13.85
C SER A 579 -1.97 6.68 -14.65
N THR A 580 -2.79 6.06 -15.50
CA THR A 580 -2.34 4.98 -16.41
C THR A 580 -1.78 5.52 -17.72
N VAL A 581 -2.19 6.73 -18.11
CA VAL A 581 -1.74 7.43 -19.33
C VAL A 581 -1.68 8.93 -19.12
N GLU A 582 -0.87 9.63 -19.91
CA GLU A 582 -0.77 11.10 -19.84
C GLU A 582 -2.02 11.79 -20.39
N THR A 583 -2.62 11.25 -21.45
CA THR A 583 -3.80 11.84 -22.10
C THR A 583 -4.87 10.79 -22.37
N ILE A 584 -6.12 11.15 -22.08
CA ILE A 584 -7.30 10.29 -22.26
C ILE A 584 -8.54 11.18 -22.33
N GLY A 585 -9.63 10.71 -22.95
CA GLY A 585 -10.88 11.47 -23.04
C GLY A 585 -11.40 11.62 -24.46
N GLU A 586 -12.16 12.67 -24.69
CA GLU A 586 -12.84 12.92 -25.96
C GLU A 586 -11.83 13.15 -27.11
N GLY A 587 -12.03 12.45 -28.24
CA GLY A 587 -11.12 12.49 -29.39
C GLY A 587 -9.80 11.75 -29.20
N LYS A 588 -9.62 10.97 -28.13
CA LYS A 588 -8.46 10.10 -27.89
C LYS A 588 -8.88 8.64 -27.86
N ASP A 589 -8.20 7.80 -28.64
CA ASP A 589 -8.44 6.37 -28.68
C ASP A 589 -7.90 5.69 -27.41
N LEU A 590 -8.71 4.82 -26.81
CA LEU A 590 -8.26 3.95 -25.72
C LEU A 590 -7.58 2.72 -26.33
N THR A 591 -6.26 2.64 -26.16
CA THR A 591 -5.47 1.46 -26.55
C THR A 591 -5.41 0.44 -25.43
N TYR A 592 -4.92 -0.76 -25.71
CA TYR A 592 -4.72 -1.80 -24.71
C TYR A 592 -3.88 -1.31 -23.52
N ASP A 593 -2.78 -0.64 -23.81
CA ASP A 593 -1.84 -0.10 -22.81
C ASP A 593 -2.40 1.10 -22.05
N SER A 594 -3.57 1.63 -22.44
CA SER A 594 -4.23 2.66 -21.67
C SER A 594 -4.79 2.15 -20.34
N PHE A 595 -4.91 0.83 -20.18
CA PHE A 595 -5.53 0.20 -19.02
C PHE A 595 -4.50 -0.36 -18.04
N GLY A 596 -4.71 -0.09 -16.75
CA GLY A 596 -3.99 -0.70 -15.63
C GLY A 596 -4.93 -1.46 -14.69
N TYR A 597 -4.38 -1.94 -13.57
CA TYR A 597 -5.14 -2.58 -12.50
C TYR A 597 -4.90 -1.88 -11.16
N ILE A 598 -5.97 -1.71 -10.39
CA ILE A 598 -5.90 -1.39 -8.96
C ILE A 598 -6.07 -2.71 -8.23
N GLU A 599 -4.98 -3.24 -7.67
CA GLU A 599 -4.96 -4.55 -7.00
C GLU A 599 -4.94 -4.36 -5.49
N TYR A 600 -5.94 -4.90 -4.78
CA TYR A 600 -6.02 -4.82 -3.33
C TYR A 600 -5.28 -6.02 -2.71
N SER A 601 -4.40 -5.76 -1.73
CA SER A 601 -3.66 -6.81 -1.02
C SER A 601 -4.48 -7.51 0.05
N THR A 602 -5.53 -6.85 0.55
CA THR A 602 -6.42 -7.38 1.58
C THR A 602 -7.43 -8.33 0.96
N THR A 603 -7.52 -9.54 1.49
CA THR A 603 -8.53 -10.52 1.10
C THR A 603 -9.90 -10.12 1.66
N ILE A 604 -10.96 -10.39 0.89
CA ILE A 604 -12.35 -10.20 1.32
C ILE A 604 -13.06 -11.54 1.45
N GLN A 605 -14.03 -11.58 2.36
CA GLN A 605 -14.96 -12.68 2.50
C GLN A 605 -16.39 -12.11 2.52
N PHE A 606 -17.29 -12.74 1.79
CA PHE A 606 -18.69 -12.30 1.73
C PHE A 606 -19.49 -12.89 2.90
N SER A 607 -20.36 -12.07 3.50
CA SER A 607 -21.19 -12.47 4.63
C SER A 607 -22.52 -13.13 4.23
N ASN A 608 -22.92 -13.01 2.96
CA ASN A 608 -24.17 -13.50 2.42
C ASN A 608 -24.06 -13.82 0.92
N GLU A 609 -25.04 -14.54 0.38
CA GLU A 609 -25.06 -15.00 -1.02
C GLU A 609 -25.36 -13.91 -2.04
N HIS A 610 -25.98 -12.79 -1.65
CA HIS A 610 -26.41 -11.74 -2.58
C HIS A 610 -25.93 -10.32 -2.19
N PRO A 611 -24.60 -10.11 -2.04
CA PRO A 611 -24.08 -8.85 -1.56
C PRO A 611 -24.21 -7.74 -2.60
N LYS A 612 -24.31 -6.51 -2.10
CA LYS A 612 -24.24 -5.28 -2.90
C LYS A 612 -22.80 -4.76 -2.92
N ILE A 613 -22.26 -4.54 -4.12
CA ILE A 613 -20.92 -3.97 -4.32
C ILE A 613 -21.05 -2.57 -4.91
N SER A 614 -20.39 -1.57 -4.31
CA SER A 614 -20.38 -0.19 -4.80
C SER A 614 -18.95 0.33 -4.93
N LEU A 615 -18.71 1.14 -5.96
CA LEU A 615 -17.41 1.78 -6.20
C LEU A 615 -17.50 3.29 -5.94
N LYS A 616 -16.45 3.85 -5.33
CA LYS A 616 -16.34 5.29 -5.04
C LYS A 616 -14.94 5.81 -5.36
N LEU A 617 -14.87 6.98 -5.99
CA LEU A 617 -13.63 7.72 -6.20
C LEU A 617 -13.47 8.78 -5.13
N ASN A 618 -12.34 8.76 -4.44
CA ASN A 618 -11.99 9.74 -3.42
C ASN A 618 -10.66 10.41 -3.78
N ASN A 619 -10.44 11.62 -3.25
CA ASN A 619 -9.15 12.30 -3.30
C ASN A 619 -8.51 12.39 -4.70
N LEU A 620 -9.31 12.60 -5.76
CA LEU A 620 -8.76 12.83 -7.10
C LEU A 620 -7.85 14.06 -7.11
N SER A 621 -6.69 13.94 -7.75
CA SER A 621 -5.73 15.04 -7.90
C SER A 621 -6.30 16.23 -8.69
N THR A 622 -7.18 15.94 -9.66
CA THR A 622 -7.94 16.92 -10.42
C THR A 622 -9.20 16.29 -11.02
N THR A 623 -10.08 17.11 -11.61
CA THR A 623 -11.22 16.61 -12.40
C THR A 623 -10.68 16.01 -13.70
N GLY A 624 -11.01 14.76 -13.96
CA GLY A 624 -10.50 14.03 -15.12
C GLY A 624 -11.26 12.73 -15.35
N PRO A 625 -11.29 12.24 -16.60
CA PRO A 625 -11.99 11.01 -16.95
C PRO A 625 -11.34 9.77 -16.31
N PHE A 626 -12.15 9.00 -15.59
CA PHE A 626 -11.83 7.70 -15.02
C PHE A 626 -12.75 6.65 -15.64
N TYR A 627 -12.17 5.74 -16.41
CA TYR A 627 -12.88 4.65 -17.09
C TYR A 627 -12.70 3.35 -16.31
N ILE A 628 -13.77 2.59 -16.17
CA ILE A 628 -13.78 1.29 -15.50
C ILE A 628 -14.28 0.26 -16.49
N ASP A 629 -13.46 -0.75 -16.71
CA ASP A 629 -13.79 -1.91 -17.53
C ASP A 629 -14.52 -2.96 -16.68
N ARG A 630 -13.88 -3.44 -15.62
CA ARG A 630 -14.40 -4.57 -14.84
C ARG A 630 -13.79 -4.69 -13.45
N ILE A 631 -14.46 -5.45 -12.61
CA ILE A 631 -13.98 -5.92 -11.30
C ILE A 631 -13.65 -7.40 -11.42
N GLU A 632 -12.53 -7.82 -10.86
CA GLU A 632 -12.10 -9.22 -10.85
C GLU A 632 -11.98 -9.73 -9.42
N PHE A 633 -12.58 -10.89 -9.15
CA PHE A 633 -12.51 -11.61 -7.87
C PHE A 633 -11.67 -12.87 -8.07
N ILE A 634 -10.56 -12.96 -7.35
CA ILE A 634 -9.58 -14.04 -7.47
C ILE A 634 -9.68 -14.88 -6.20
N PRO A 635 -10.23 -16.10 -6.25
CA PRO A 635 -10.28 -16.95 -5.06
C PRO A 635 -8.86 -17.32 -4.63
N VAL A 636 -8.62 -17.27 -3.34
CA VAL A 636 -7.34 -17.67 -2.72
C VAL A 636 -7.55 -18.88 -1.82
N ASP A 637 -6.53 -19.71 -1.64
CA ASP A 637 -6.60 -20.83 -0.72
C ASP A 637 -6.74 -20.37 0.74
N GLU A 638 -7.19 -21.27 1.61
CA GLU A 638 -7.46 -20.96 3.03
C GLU A 638 -6.22 -20.44 3.78
N GLN A 639 -5.02 -20.86 3.36
CA GLN A 639 -3.73 -20.52 3.97
C GLN A 639 -3.02 -19.34 3.28
N TYR A 640 -3.72 -18.62 2.41
CA TYR A 640 -3.12 -17.56 1.60
C TYR A 640 -2.53 -16.44 2.47
N ASP A 641 -3.28 -15.95 3.46
CA ASP A 641 -2.84 -14.84 4.30
C ASP A 641 -1.59 -15.24 5.12
N GLU A 642 -1.54 -16.49 5.57
CA GLU A 642 -0.42 -17.07 6.30
C GLU A 642 0.81 -17.28 5.40
N ARG A 643 0.61 -17.73 4.15
CA ARG A 643 1.68 -17.85 3.16
C ARG A 643 2.26 -16.48 2.78
N VAL A 644 1.41 -15.48 2.55
CA VAL A 644 1.85 -14.10 2.29
C VAL A 644 2.64 -13.54 3.48
N THR A 645 2.19 -13.83 4.70
CA THR A 645 2.91 -13.44 5.92
C THR A 645 4.31 -14.08 5.97
N LEU A 646 4.42 -15.36 5.62
CA LEU A 646 5.71 -16.06 5.50
C LEU A 646 6.60 -15.43 4.42
N GLU A 647 6.08 -15.19 3.22
CA GLU A 647 6.84 -14.60 2.11
C GLU A 647 7.36 -13.19 2.45
N LYS A 648 6.50 -12.35 3.07
CA LYS A 648 6.91 -11.03 3.60
C LYS A 648 8.05 -11.17 4.61
N ALA A 649 7.91 -12.09 5.56
CA ALA A 649 8.93 -12.32 6.59
C ALA A 649 10.26 -12.84 5.99
N GLN A 650 10.21 -13.76 5.03
CA GLN A 650 11.38 -14.26 4.32
C GLN A 650 12.10 -13.15 3.55
N LYS A 651 11.35 -12.31 2.82
CA LYS A 651 11.91 -11.17 2.09
C LYS A 651 12.58 -10.17 3.04
N ALA A 652 11.91 -9.83 4.14
CA ALA A 652 12.41 -8.89 5.14
C ALA A 652 13.69 -9.40 5.84
N VAL A 653 13.75 -10.69 6.19
CA VAL A 653 14.96 -11.31 6.78
C VAL A 653 16.10 -11.34 5.77
N ASN A 654 15.84 -11.71 4.52
CA ASN A 654 16.88 -11.73 3.49
C ASN A 654 17.47 -10.34 3.23
N ALA A 655 16.66 -9.28 3.33
CA ALA A 655 17.09 -7.90 3.16
C ALA A 655 18.04 -7.39 4.26
N LEU A 656 18.16 -8.07 5.40
CA LEU A 656 19.11 -7.70 6.46
C LEU A 656 20.57 -7.98 6.08
N PHE A 657 20.82 -8.89 5.15
CA PHE A 657 22.14 -9.41 4.87
C PHE A 657 22.69 -8.98 3.51
N THR A 658 24.01 -8.96 3.38
CA THR A 658 24.71 -8.91 2.09
C THR A 658 24.60 -10.25 1.36
N ALA A 659 24.90 -10.27 0.05
CA ALA A 659 24.90 -11.50 -0.74
C ALA A 659 25.77 -12.59 -0.07
N GLY A 660 25.21 -13.78 0.11
CA GLY A 660 25.86 -14.90 0.81
C GLY A 660 25.68 -14.91 2.34
N ARG A 661 24.99 -13.92 2.93
CA ARG A 661 24.69 -13.84 4.38
C ARG A 661 25.91 -13.77 5.31
N HIS A 662 27.06 -13.30 4.82
CA HIS A 662 28.30 -13.19 5.61
C HIS A 662 28.44 -11.88 6.39
N ALA A 663 27.67 -10.84 6.04
CA ALA A 663 27.65 -9.56 6.72
C ALA A 663 26.24 -8.95 6.69
N LEU A 664 25.98 -7.99 7.58
CA LEU A 664 24.78 -7.15 7.52
C LEU A 664 24.97 -6.02 6.49
N GLN A 665 23.86 -5.55 5.92
CA GLN A 665 23.87 -4.33 5.12
C GLN A 665 24.24 -3.12 5.99
N THR A 666 24.89 -2.11 5.40
CA THR A 666 25.47 -0.96 6.15
C THR A 666 24.44 -0.02 6.77
N ASP A 667 23.21 -0.03 6.25
CA ASP A 667 22.07 0.74 6.74
C ASP A 667 21.23 -0.01 7.79
N VAL A 668 21.53 -1.29 8.07
CA VAL A 668 20.76 -2.08 9.02
C VAL A 668 21.03 -1.59 10.45
N THR A 669 19.94 -1.21 11.12
CA THR A 669 19.91 -0.82 12.52
C THR A 669 19.33 -1.96 13.36
N ASP A 670 19.63 -1.98 14.65
CA ASP A 670 19.05 -2.97 15.57
C ASP A 670 17.51 -2.78 15.72
N TYR A 671 17.01 -1.55 15.50
CA TYR A 671 15.57 -1.30 15.30
C TYR A 671 15.00 -2.05 14.09
N LYS A 672 15.67 -1.99 12.93
CA LYS A 672 15.24 -2.71 11.72
C LYS A 672 15.24 -4.22 11.96
N VAL A 673 16.21 -4.75 12.69
CA VAL A 673 16.25 -6.17 13.09
C VAL A 673 15.08 -6.52 14.00
N ASP A 674 14.76 -5.68 15.00
CA ASP A 674 13.60 -5.86 15.88
C ASP A 674 12.28 -5.85 15.08
N GLN A 675 12.09 -4.94 14.12
CA GLN A 675 10.90 -4.90 13.27
C GLN A 675 10.75 -6.18 12.42
N VAL A 676 11.84 -6.63 11.80
CA VAL A 676 11.85 -7.90 11.04
C VAL A 676 11.59 -9.09 11.97
N SER A 677 12.06 -9.03 13.22
CA SER A 677 11.79 -10.03 14.25
C SER A 677 10.31 -10.12 14.60
N ILE A 678 9.62 -8.97 14.70
CA ILE A 678 8.17 -8.92 14.94
C ILE A 678 7.41 -9.52 13.74
N LEU A 679 7.81 -9.22 12.49
CA LEU A 679 7.21 -9.83 11.30
C LEU A 679 7.33 -11.37 11.32
N VAL A 680 8.47 -11.90 11.75
CA VAL A 680 8.68 -13.35 11.87
C VAL A 680 7.85 -13.96 13.01
N ASP A 681 7.63 -13.24 14.11
CA ASP A 681 6.75 -13.71 15.19
C ASP A 681 5.31 -13.96 14.69
N CYS A 682 4.86 -13.19 13.71
CA CYS A 682 3.54 -13.30 13.08
C CYS A 682 3.39 -14.46 12.09
N VAL A 683 4.49 -15.13 11.71
CA VAL A 683 4.42 -16.35 10.92
C VAL A 683 3.77 -17.46 11.75
N SER A 684 2.80 -18.17 11.17
CA SER A 684 2.09 -19.25 11.84
C SER A 684 3.05 -20.38 12.21
N GLU A 685 3.15 -20.68 13.50
CA GLU A 685 3.96 -21.79 14.01
C GLU A 685 3.30 -23.15 13.72
N GLU A 686 1.97 -23.19 13.59
CA GLU A 686 1.24 -24.42 13.26
C GLU A 686 1.44 -24.83 11.79
N LEU A 687 1.48 -23.86 10.87
CA LEU A 687 1.62 -24.12 9.44
C LEU A 687 3.08 -24.18 8.98
N TYR A 688 3.95 -23.32 9.51
CA TYR A 688 5.34 -23.15 9.04
C TYR A 688 6.38 -23.21 10.17
N PRO A 689 6.40 -24.28 10.99
CA PRO A 689 7.29 -24.37 12.16
C PRO A 689 8.77 -24.37 11.78
N ASN A 690 9.14 -24.99 10.66
CA ASN A 690 10.53 -25.11 10.23
C ASN A 690 11.04 -23.78 9.66
N GLU A 691 10.26 -23.16 8.79
CA GLU A 691 10.58 -21.88 8.16
C GLU A 691 10.63 -20.77 9.21
N LYS A 692 9.65 -20.71 10.11
CA LYS A 692 9.68 -19.78 11.25
C LYS A 692 10.93 -19.98 12.09
N ARG A 693 11.29 -21.23 12.40
CA ARG A 693 12.52 -21.53 13.16
C ARG A 693 13.78 -21.09 12.42
N GLU A 694 13.87 -21.31 11.11
CA GLU A 694 15.00 -20.86 10.30
C GLU A 694 15.10 -19.33 10.28
N LEU A 695 13.99 -18.62 10.06
CA LEU A 695 13.94 -17.17 10.08
C LEU A 695 14.34 -16.61 11.46
N LEU A 696 13.87 -17.22 12.55
CA LEU A 696 14.28 -16.85 13.91
C LEU A 696 15.78 -17.09 14.16
N LEU A 697 16.35 -18.16 13.60
CA LEU A 697 17.80 -18.42 13.70
C LEU A 697 18.60 -17.36 12.95
N LEU A 698 18.14 -16.94 11.77
CA LEU A 698 18.74 -15.86 11.00
C LEU A 698 18.64 -14.51 11.72
N ILE A 699 17.49 -14.18 12.30
CA ILE A 699 17.33 -12.97 13.12
C ILE A 699 18.29 -12.99 14.32
N LYS A 700 18.34 -14.10 15.07
CA LYS A 700 19.29 -14.25 16.18
C LYS A 700 20.75 -14.16 15.71
N TYR A 701 21.04 -14.57 14.48
CA TYR A 701 22.37 -14.41 13.90
C TYR A 701 22.67 -12.95 13.55
N ALA A 702 21.71 -12.23 12.96
CA ALA A 702 21.80 -10.79 12.73
C ALA A 702 22.00 -10.00 14.04
N GLU A 703 21.24 -10.29 15.09
CA GLU A 703 21.44 -9.67 16.41
C GLU A 703 22.85 -9.93 16.97
N ARG A 704 23.35 -11.18 16.90
CA ARG A 704 24.71 -11.52 17.35
C ARG A 704 25.78 -10.76 16.56
N MET A 705 25.58 -10.58 15.25
CA MET A 705 26.45 -9.75 14.42
C MET A 705 26.37 -8.28 14.83
N MET A 706 25.18 -7.73 15.11
CA MET A 706 25.04 -6.36 15.61
C MET A 706 25.81 -6.16 16.92
N TYR A 707 25.72 -7.11 17.86
CA TYR A 707 26.47 -7.04 19.12
C TYR A 707 27.98 -7.15 18.94
N SER A 708 28.47 -7.99 18.02
CA SER A 708 29.92 -8.15 17.82
C SER A 708 30.60 -6.90 17.27
N HIS A 709 29.85 -6.03 16.58
CA HIS A 709 30.37 -4.78 16.01
C HIS A 709 30.18 -3.57 16.94
N ASN A 710 29.52 -3.73 18.10
CA ASN A 710 29.27 -2.64 19.03
C ASN A 710 30.44 -2.50 20.02
N LEU A 711 31.00 -1.28 20.12
CA LEU A 711 32.09 -0.99 21.06
C LEU A 711 31.61 -0.83 22.52
N LEU A 712 30.31 -0.59 22.73
CA LEU A 712 29.72 -0.44 24.06
C LEU A 712 29.69 -1.78 24.82
N LEU A 713 29.95 -1.74 26.12
CA LEU A 713 29.74 -2.87 27.03
C LEU A 713 28.31 -2.85 27.54
N ASP A 714 27.69 -4.03 27.64
CA ASP A 714 26.28 -4.18 28.07
C ASP A 714 25.28 -3.37 27.22
N PRO A 715 25.21 -3.61 25.89
CA PRO A 715 24.26 -2.91 25.01
C PRO A 715 22.79 -3.25 25.29
N THR A 716 22.53 -4.26 26.13
CA THR A 716 21.20 -4.72 26.55
C THR A 716 20.75 -4.16 27.89
N PHE A 717 21.60 -3.38 28.56
CA PHE A 717 21.35 -2.76 29.88
C PHE A 717 21.05 -3.78 30.98
N ASP A 718 21.61 -4.98 30.90
CA ASP A 718 21.32 -6.05 31.86
C ASP A 718 21.90 -5.76 33.25
N SER A 719 22.82 -4.79 33.36
CA SER A 719 23.69 -4.63 34.52
C SER A 719 24.17 -3.19 34.72
N ILE A 720 23.26 -2.22 34.66
CA ILE A 720 23.56 -0.83 35.07
C ILE A 720 24.03 -0.84 36.54
N HIS A 721 25.12 -0.14 36.83
CA HIS A 721 25.80 -0.09 38.14
C HIS A 721 26.55 -1.36 38.57
N SER A 722 26.70 -2.36 37.71
CA SER A 722 27.48 -3.55 38.06
C SER A 722 28.98 -3.26 38.09
N SER A 723 29.61 -3.52 39.24
CA SER A 723 31.07 -3.49 39.43
C SER A 723 31.81 -4.51 38.57
N ASP A 724 31.12 -5.57 38.14
CA ASP A 724 31.75 -6.73 37.51
C ASP A 724 31.87 -6.59 35.99
N LYS A 725 31.01 -5.74 35.38
CA LYS A 725 30.97 -5.55 33.92
C LYS A 725 31.53 -4.22 33.42
N ASN A 726 31.78 -3.23 34.28
CA ASN A 726 32.25 -1.88 33.91
C ASN A 726 31.49 -1.27 32.71
N GLY A 727 30.17 -1.48 32.65
CA GLY A 727 29.31 -1.02 31.56
C GLY A 727 28.70 0.35 31.83
N TRP A 728 27.39 0.37 32.05
CA TRP A 728 26.61 1.59 32.23
C TRP A 728 26.50 2.04 33.69
N TYR A 729 26.52 3.35 33.90
CA TYR A 729 26.29 4.00 35.19
C TYR A 729 25.18 5.04 35.07
N GLY A 730 24.13 4.92 35.89
CA GLY A 730 22.94 5.77 35.84
C GLY A 730 22.74 6.66 37.07
N SER A 731 21.65 7.41 37.10
CA SER A 731 21.06 7.96 38.33
C SER A 731 19.79 7.20 38.70
N ASN A 732 19.21 7.47 39.87
CA ASN A 732 18.01 6.78 40.36
C ASN A 732 16.75 7.00 39.48
N GLY A 733 16.76 7.98 38.56
CA GLY A 733 15.63 8.30 37.70
C GLY A 733 15.47 7.40 36.47
N ILE A 734 16.19 6.28 36.40
CA ILE A 734 16.21 5.37 35.24
C ILE A 734 15.48 4.08 35.58
N ALA A 735 14.53 3.69 34.73
CA ALA A 735 13.85 2.40 34.80
C ALA A 735 14.14 1.57 33.55
N ILE A 736 14.32 0.26 33.72
CA ILE A 736 14.46 -0.71 32.64
C ILE A 736 13.12 -1.43 32.49
N MET A 737 12.56 -1.41 31.29
CA MET A 737 11.39 -2.20 30.92
C MET A 737 11.75 -3.17 29.81
N SER A 738 10.94 -4.22 29.61
CA SER A 738 11.19 -5.23 28.59
C SER A 738 9.99 -5.35 27.66
N GLY A 739 10.21 -5.13 26.37
CA GLY A 739 9.19 -5.27 25.33
C GLY A 739 8.07 -4.22 25.37
N ASN A 740 7.64 -3.75 24.20
CA ASN A 740 6.37 -3.02 24.02
C ASN A 740 5.81 -3.27 22.60
N PHE A 741 4.89 -2.44 22.09
CA PHE A 741 4.35 -2.56 20.73
C PHE A 741 5.40 -2.37 19.62
N VAL A 742 6.45 -1.60 19.88
CA VAL A 742 7.47 -1.20 18.91
C VAL A 742 8.77 -1.99 19.07
N PHE A 743 9.09 -2.42 20.29
CA PHE A 743 10.40 -2.97 20.66
C PHE A 743 10.31 -4.37 21.24
N LYS A 744 11.26 -5.24 20.91
CA LYS A 744 11.27 -6.64 21.36
C LYS A 744 12.09 -6.86 22.64
N GLY A 745 13.16 -6.11 22.87
CA GLY A 745 14.02 -6.24 24.07
C GLY A 745 13.96 -5.09 25.07
N ASN A 746 14.96 -5.03 25.95
CA ASN A 746 15.01 -4.10 27.08
C ASN A 746 15.13 -2.64 26.64
N TYR A 747 14.44 -1.72 27.31
CA TYR A 747 14.47 -0.31 27.01
C TYR A 747 14.47 0.54 28.27
N LEU A 748 14.91 1.80 28.13
CA LEU A 748 15.09 2.70 29.25
C LEU A 748 13.99 3.76 29.31
N ILE A 749 13.60 4.10 30.51
CA ILE A 749 12.73 5.25 30.79
C ILE A 749 13.50 6.20 31.69
N PHE A 750 13.60 7.45 31.25
CA PHE A 750 14.21 8.54 32.00
C PHE A 750 13.10 9.39 32.62
N SER A 751 13.09 9.43 33.95
CA SER A 751 12.23 10.36 34.70
C SER A 751 12.83 11.76 34.65
N GLY A 752 12.00 12.78 34.46
CA GLY A 752 12.43 14.18 34.58
C GLY A 752 12.89 14.52 36.00
N THR A 753 13.62 15.61 36.16
CA THR A 753 14.10 16.11 37.46
C THR A 753 13.50 17.49 37.77
N ASN A 754 13.31 17.77 39.07
CA ASN A 754 12.86 19.07 39.56
C ASN A 754 14.02 20.03 39.87
N ASP A 755 15.26 19.53 39.80
CA ASP A 755 16.47 20.26 40.16
C ASP A 755 17.52 20.07 39.04
N GLU A 756 17.82 21.14 38.31
CA GLU A 756 18.82 21.14 37.24
C GLU A 756 20.22 20.74 37.75
N GLN A 757 20.48 20.89 39.06
CA GLN A 757 21.73 20.53 39.70
C GLN A 757 21.86 19.01 39.89
N TYR A 758 20.75 18.26 39.82
CA TYR A 758 20.67 16.80 39.91
C TYR A 758 19.92 16.20 38.71
N PRO A 759 20.55 16.18 37.52
CA PRO A 759 19.94 15.65 36.30
C PRO A 759 19.72 14.13 36.37
N THR A 760 18.77 13.63 35.58
CA THR A 760 18.70 12.20 35.29
C THR A 760 19.72 11.88 34.21
N TYR A 761 20.69 11.01 34.49
CA TYR A 761 21.80 10.75 33.59
C TYR A 761 22.11 9.27 33.45
N LEU A 762 22.62 8.89 32.28
CA LEU A 762 23.18 7.57 32.00
C LEU A 762 24.47 7.75 31.21
N TYR A 763 25.59 7.19 31.67
CA TYR A 763 26.86 7.27 30.95
C TYR A 763 27.59 5.93 30.88
N HIS A 764 28.46 5.84 29.88
CA HIS A 764 29.37 4.72 29.64
C HIS A 764 30.70 5.24 29.12
N LYS A 765 31.80 4.59 29.51
CA LYS A 765 33.15 4.85 28.97
C LYS A 765 33.66 3.64 28.22
N THR A 766 33.89 3.79 26.92
CA THR A 766 34.59 2.79 26.11
C THR A 766 36.09 2.95 26.29
N TYR A 767 36.78 1.87 26.65
CA TYR A 767 38.24 1.86 26.86
C TYR A 767 39.02 1.88 25.55
N GLU A 768 40.21 2.49 25.58
CA GLU A 768 41.11 2.62 24.43
C GLU A 768 41.58 1.29 23.84
N SER A 769 41.56 0.19 24.60
CA SER A 769 41.93 -1.15 24.11
C SER A 769 40.98 -1.71 23.04
N LYS A 770 39.78 -1.14 22.90
CA LYS A 770 38.80 -1.52 21.86
C LYS A 770 38.78 -0.56 20.67
N SER A 771 39.56 0.51 20.71
CA SER A 771 39.58 1.59 19.73
C SER A 771 40.65 1.36 18.67
N LYS A 772 40.49 1.96 17.49
CA LYS A 772 41.43 1.86 16.36
C LYS A 772 41.88 3.25 15.95
N GLU A 773 43.20 3.46 15.92
CA GLU A 773 43.78 4.75 15.54
C GLU A 773 43.21 5.28 14.22
N PHE A 774 42.90 6.57 14.20
CA PHE A 774 42.37 7.26 13.02
C PHE A 774 41.11 6.63 12.43
N THR A 775 40.19 6.17 13.26
CA THR A 775 38.90 5.60 12.85
C THR A 775 37.76 6.57 13.18
N ARG A 776 36.73 6.62 12.32
CA ARG A 776 35.48 7.34 12.62
C ARG A 776 34.56 6.39 13.37
N CYS A 777 34.07 6.83 14.52
CA CYS A 777 33.10 6.10 15.30
C CYS A 777 31.77 6.86 15.29
N THR A 778 30.66 6.14 15.11
CA THR A 778 29.32 6.71 15.06
C THR A 778 28.50 6.10 16.18
N LEU A 779 28.04 6.95 17.10
CA LEU A 779 26.97 6.61 18.02
C LEU A 779 25.66 6.63 17.23
N LYS A 780 24.94 5.51 17.22
CA LYS A 780 23.59 5.39 16.64
C LYS A 780 22.62 4.97 17.74
N GLY A 781 21.35 5.33 17.58
CA GLY A 781 20.27 4.96 18.49
C GLY A 781 18.90 5.26 17.90
N SER A 782 17.84 4.74 18.50
CA SER A 782 16.45 5.04 18.13
C SER A 782 15.66 5.54 19.35
N ILE A 783 14.79 6.52 19.14
CA ILE A 783 14.05 7.23 20.19
C ILE A 783 12.56 7.16 19.91
N TYR A 784 11.81 6.55 20.82
CA TYR A 784 10.37 6.38 20.67
C TYR A 784 9.59 7.70 20.76
N ASN A 785 9.82 8.46 21.83
CA ASN A 785 9.14 9.72 22.09
C ASN A 785 10.01 10.54 23.05
N ASN A 786 10.22 11.81 22.75
CA ASN A 786 11.15 12.64 23.48
C ASN A 786 10.86 14.13 23.41
N ARG A 787 11.11 14.82 24.53
CA ARG A 787 11.14 16.26 24.64
C ARG A 787 12.33 16.74 25.49
N ASP A 788 13.46 17.04 24.85
CA ASP A 788 14.62 17.70 25.46
C ASP A 788 15.69 16.77 26.05
N LEU A 789 15.80 15.52 25.59
CA LEU A 789 16.94 14.68 25.91
C LEU A 789 18.22 15.19 25.25
N GLU A 790 19.26 15.31 26.05
CA GLU A 790 20.61 15.63 25.58
C GLU A 790 21.42 14.34 25.42
N ALA A 791 22.00 14.15 24.23
CA ALA A 791 22.91 13.04 23.93
C ALA A 791 24.31 13.58 23.65
N TYR A 792 25.32 12.99 24.27
CA TYR A 792 26.72 13.40 24.20
C TYR A 792 27.62 12.24 23.76
N VAL A 793 28.60 12.56 22.93
CA VAL A 793 29.77 11.70 22.64
C VAL A 793 31.02 12.54 22.88
N LEU A 794 31.90 12.11 23.78
CA LEU A 794 33.06 12.90 24.20
C LEU A 794 34.37 12.12 24.06
N ARG A 795 35.41 12.82 23.57
CA ARG A 795 36.83 12.40 23.62
C ARG A 795 37.72 13.62 23.86
N TYR A 796 38.24 14.25 22.80
CA TYR A 796 39.04 15.48 22.89
C TYR A 796 38.19 16.73 23.17
N ASP A 797 37.03 16.78 22.53
CA ASP A 797 35.98 17.79 22.71
C ASP A 797 34.63 17.07 22.91
N ALA A 798 33.64 17.77 23.44
CA ALA A 798 32.26 17.30 23.56
C ALA A 798 31.50 17.53 22.24
N LYS A 799 30.85 16.50 21.70
CA LYS A 799 29.78 16.68 20.72
C LYS A 799 28.46 16.32 21.38
N HIS A 800 27.47 17.18 21.22
CA HIS A 800 26.15 16.96 21.78
C HIS A 800 25.04 17.44 20.86
N GLY A 801 23.85 16.88 21.06
CA GLY A 801 22.61 17.32 20.42
C GLY A 801 21.44 17.11 21.36
N THR A 802 20.46 18.00 21.29
CA THR A 802 19.16 17.85 21.96
C THR A 802 18.18 17.21 20.98
N LEU A 803 17.56 16.11 21.40
CA LEU A 803 16.71 15.28 20.56
C LEU A 803 15.24 15.48 20.94
N HIS A 804 14.40 15.81 19.95
CA HIS A 804 12.94 15.92 20.11
C HIS A 804 12.27 15.03 19.07
N VAL A 805 11.41 14.10 19.52
CA VAL A 805 10.76 13.11 18.66
C VAL A 805 9.31 12.97 19.10
N THR A 806 8.36 13.16 18.18
CA THR A 806 6.92 13.02 18.45
C THR A 806 6.45 11.59 18.20
N ASN A 807 5.50 11.11 19.00
CA ASN A 807 4.95 9.76 18.86
C ASN A 807 3.93 9.70 17.70
N ASN A 808 4.31 9.05 16.60
CA ASN A 808 3.45 8.84 15.42
C ASN A 808 3.39 7.35 14.97
N LEU A 809 3.88 6.43 15.82
CA LEU A 809 4.06 5.01 15.47
C LEU A 809 2.92 4.09 15.94
N LEU A 810 1.95 4.60 16.71
CA LEU A 810 0.86 3.77 17.27
C LEU A 810 -0.52 4.35 16.94
N PRO A 811 -1.55 3.50 16.75
CA PRO A 811 -2.94 3.91 16.65
C PRO A 811 -3.46 4.47 17.99
N ASP A 812 -4.52 5.28 17.93
CA ASP A 812 -5.21 5.84 19.11
C ASP A 812 -5.75 4.75 20.06
N ILE A 813 -6.03 3.55 19.53
CA ILE A 813 -6.47 2.38 20.28
C ILE A 813 -5.46 1.26 20.06
N LEU A 814 -4.80 0.84 21.15
CA LEU A 814 -3.79 -0.21 21.12
C LEU A 814 -4.45 -1.60 21.05
N PRO A 815 -4.11 -2.44 20.07
CA PRO A 815 -4.66 -3.78 19.97
C PRO A 815 -4.03 -4.68 21.04
N GLU A 816 -4.84 -5.25 21.93
CA GLU A 816 -4.40 -6.22 22.92
C GLU A 816 -4.83 -7.64 22.51
N ASN A 817 -4.03 -8.63 22.90
CA ASN A 817 -4.42 -10.03 22.77
C ASN A 817 -5.44 -10.39 23.88
N THR A 818 -5.96 -11.62 23.85
CA THR A 818 -6.96 -12.09 24.83
C THR A 818 -6.46 -12.08 26.29
N CYS A 819 -5.14 -11.95 26.49
CA CYS A 819 -4.49 -11.88 27.80
C CYS A 819 -4.22 -10.44 28.27
N GLY A 820 -4.59 -9.42 27.47
CA GLY A 820 -4.30 -8.01 27.76
C GLY A 820 -2.86 -7.59 27.44
N GLU A 821 -2.12 -8.40 26.68
CA GLU A 821 -0.76 -8.08 26.24
C GLU A 821 -0.78 -7.42 24.85
N PRO A 822 0.26 -6.63 24.48
CA PRO A 822 0.37 -6.03 23.16
C PRO A 822 0.26 -7.01 21.99
N ASN A 823 -0.75 -6.86 21.13
CA ASN A 823 -0.87 -7.63 19.90
C ASN A 823 -0.10 -6.95 18.75
N ARG A 824 1.19 -7.26 18.65
CA ARG A 824 2.09 -6.69 17.63
C ARG A 824 1.69 -7.03 16.19
N CYS A 825 1.13 -8.22 15.96
CA CYS A 825 0.72 -8.64 14.62
C CYS A 825 -0.50 -7.86 14.11
N ALA A 826 -1.45 -7.55 14.99
CA ALA A 826 -2.56 -6.66 14.67
C ALA A 826 -2.09 -5.21 14.43
N ALA A 827 -1.08 -4.74 15.16
CA ALA A 827 -0.53 -3.40 14.99
C ALA A 827 0.21 -3.20 13.66
N ILE A 828 0.87 -4.24 13.12
CA ILE A 828 1.55 -4.18 11.80
C ILE A 828 0.57 -3.83 10.67
N GLN A 829 -0.64 -4.42 10.67
CA GLN A 829 -1.65 -4.14 9.65
C GLN A 829 -2.05 -2.65 9.62
N TYR A 830 -2.13 -2.00 10.78
CA TYR A 830 -2.42 -0.56 10.87
C TYR A 830 -1.32 0.30 10.22
N LEU A 831 -0.06 -0.07 10.40
CA LEU A 831 1.08 0.64 9.82
C LEU A 831 1.15 0.47 8.29
N ASP A 832 0.83 -0.72 7.77
CA ASP A 832 0.74 -1.00 6.32
C ASP A 832 -0.40 -0.20 5.65
N GLU A 833 -1.51 0.02 6.35
CA GLU A 833 -2.69 0.70 5.81
C GLU A 833 -2.69 2.23 5.98
N ASN A 834 -1.93 2.77 6.94
CA ASN A 834 -1.86 4.20 7.23
C ASN A 834 -0.40 4.68 7.42
N PRO A 835 0.40 4.78 6.33
CA PRO A 835 1.71 5.40 6.41
C PRO A 835 1.56 6.87 6.83
N SER A 836 2.12 7.24 7.99
CA SER A 836 1.97 8.58 8.55
C SER A 836 2.59 9.63 7.63
N SER A 837 1.87 10.75 7.45
CA SER A 837 2.29 11.86 6.61
C SER A 837 3.52 12.57 7.18
N GLU A 838 4.45 12.89 6.27
CA GLU A 838 5.70 13.65 6.44
C GLU A 838 6.88 12.87 7.06
N CYS A 839 7.73 12.32 6.17
CA CYS A 839 9.07 11.76 6.39
C CYS A 839 9.22 10.28 6.79
N SER A 840 8.22 9.42 6.61
CA SER A 840 8.42 7.95 6.63
C SER A 840 8.15 7.31 5.26
N SER A 841 9.13 6.61 4.69
CA SER A 841 8.93 5.73 3.53
C SER A 841 8.81 4.29 4.01
N MET A 842 7.76 3.60 3.58
CA MET A 842 7.61 2.15 3.77
C MET A 842 8.25 1.43 2.59
N GLN A 843 9.22 0.56 2.84
CA GLN A 843 9.70 -0.42 1.86
C GLN A 843 9.51 -1.82 2.44
N ASP A 844 8.71 -2.66 1.77
CA ASP A 844 8.47 -4.06 2.15
C ASP A 844 7.92 -4.27 3.58
N GLY A 845 7.07 -3.35 4.07
CA GLY A 845 6.49 -3.41 5.42
C GLY A 845 7.44 -2.95 6.53
N ILE A 846 8.57 -2.34 6.16
CA ILE A 846 9.56 -1.77 7.09
C ILE A 846 9.45 -0.25 7.06
N LEU A 847 9.21 0.36 8.22
CA LEU A 847 9.15 1.81 8.40
C LEU A 847 10.55 2.45 8.29
N SER A 848 10.73 3.49 7.46
CA SER A 848 11.96 4.28 7.48
C SER A 848 12.08 5.11 8.76
N ASP A 849 13.24 5.07 9.39
CA ASP A 849 13.47 5.44 10.79
C ASP A 849 13.54 6.96 11.03
N SER A 850 12.40 7.66 11.03
CA SER A 850 12.28 9.05 11.52
C SER A 850 12.58 9.18 13.03
N HIS A 851 12.75 8.05 13.72
CA HIS A 851 13.05 7.91 15.14
C HIS A 851 14.55 7.63 15.38
N SER A 852 15.39 7.54 14.35
CA SER A 852 16.83 7.31 14.48
C SER A 852 17.59 8.61 14.75
N PHE A 853 18.68 8.51 15.51
CA PHE A 853 19.68 9.57 15.61
C PHE A 853 21.09 9.01 15.40
N SER A 854 22.01 9.88 15.00
CA SER A 854 23.43 9.54 14.96
C SER A 854 24.33 10.71 15.36
N LEU A 855 25.40 10.42 16.09
CA LEU A 855 26.43 11.37 16.50
C LEU A 855 27.80 10.81 16.15
N ASN A 856 28.61 11.60 15.44
CA ASN A 856 29.88 11.15 14.88
C ASN A 856 31.07 11.69 15.68
N ILE A 857 32.01 10.83 16.05
CA ILE A 857 33.29 11.21 16.67
C ILE A 857 34.47 10.61 15.89
N SER A 858 35.64 11.24 15.96
CA SER A 858 36.84 10.78 15.28
C SER A 858 37.92 10.46 16.31
N GLU A 859 38.53 9.29 16.15
CA GLU A 859 39.65 8.85 16.98
C GLU A 859 40.97 9.41 16.42
N GLY A 860 41.85 9.91 17.30
CA GLY A 860 43.22 10.28 16.96
C GLY A 860 44.18 9.15 17.30
N HIS A 861 45.36 9.47 17.85
CA HIS A 861 46.27 8.44 18.37
C HIS A 861 45.67 7.76 19.60
N THR A 862 45.94 6.47 19.74
CA THR A 862 45.54 5.70 20.92
C THR A 862 46.68 5.65 21.93
N ASN A 863 46.37 5.91 23.20
CA ASN A 863 47.34 5.89 24.29
C ASN A 863 46.75 5.18 25.51
N HIS A 864 47.22 3.96 25.74
CA HIS A 864 46.76 3.09 26.83
C HIS A 864 47.07 3.67 28.22
N ASN A 865 48.09 4.52 28.35
CA ASN A 865 48.45 5.15 29.63
C ASN A 865 47.57 6.37 29.94
N GLU A 866 47.18 7.14 28.92
CA GLU A 866 46.27 8.27 29.07
C GLU A 866 44.81 7.81 29.18
N ASN A 867 44.47 6.69 28.53
CA ASN A 867 43.17 6.03 28.56
C ASN A 867 41.97 7.01 28.43
N LEU A 868 42.01 7.91 27.45
CA LEU A 868 40.91 8.87 27.22
C LEU A 868 39.59 8.13 27.00
N GLY A 869 39.61 7.14 26.12
CA GLY A 869 38.43 6.40 25.70
C GLY A 869 37.42 7.27 24.95
N ILE A 870 36.21 6.72 24.75
CA ILE A 870 35.04 7.47 24.27
C ILE A 870 33.98 7.43 25.36
N TRP A 871 33.50 8.60 25.77
CA TRP A 871 32.38 8.73 26.69
C TRP A 871 31.08 8.89 25.92
N VAL A 872 30.05 8.16 26.33
CA VAL A 872 28.68 8.33 25.88
C VAL A 872 27.85 8.75 27.09
N LEU A 873 27.04 9.80 26.95
CA LEU A 873 26.18 10.32 28.02
C LEU A 873 24.80 10.69 27.47
N PHE A 874 23.77 10.30 28.21
CA PHE A 874 22.40 10.77 28.07
C PHE A 874 22.02 11.55 29.32
N LYS A 875 21.39 12.71 29.13
CA LYS A 875 21.05 13.62 30.23
C LYS A 875 19.69 14.28 30.00
N ILE A 876 18.89 14.37 31.08
CA ILE A 876 17.65 15.15 31.14
C ILE A 876 17.72 16.06 32.37
N SER A 877 17.48 17.35 32.16
CA SER A 877 17.49 18.38 33.22
C SER A 877 16.13 19.05 33.43
N THR A 878 15.08 18.58 32.73
CA THR A 878 13.75 19.18 32.72
C THR A 878 12.71 18.32 33.45
N LEU A 879 11.55 18.92 33.75
CA LEU A 879 10.42 18.28 34.46
C LEU A 879 9.70 17.19 33.63
N THR A 880 9.96 17.09 32.33
CA THR A 880 9.22 16.21 31.41
C THR A 880 9.82 14.80 31.34
N CYS A 881 8.98 13.79 31.55
CA CYS A 881 9.32 12.35 31.52
C CYS A 881 9.41 11.81 30.09
N ILE A 882 10.45 11.04 29.77
CA ILE A 882 10.82 10.64 28.40
C ILE A 882 11.41 9.22 28.36
N ALA A 883 11.05 8.46 27.32
CA ALA A 883 11.55 7.10 27.09
C ALA A 883 12.71 7.09 26.07
N LEU A 884 13.82 6.41 26.41
CA LEU A 884 14.98 6.18 25.53
C LEU A 884 15.07 4.70 25.19
N HIS A 885 15.07 4.35 23.89
CA HIS A 885 15.17 2.94 23.49
C HIS A 885 16.60 2.49 23.12
N ARG A 886 16.74 1.16 23.22
CA ARG A 886 17.84 0.19 23.27
C ARG A 886 18.94 0.26 22.21
N THR A 887 18.79 0.99 21.12
CA THR A 887 19.63 0.80 19.94
C THR A 887 21.01 1.47 20.05
N LEU A 888 21.56 1.61 21.26
CA LEU A 888 22.80 2.33 21.48
C LEU A 888 23.98 1.51 21.00
N GLY A 889 24.51 1.92 19.86
CA GLY A 889 25.69 1.34 19.25
C GLY A 889 26.74 2.40 18.97
N VAL A 890 27.96 2.18 19.42
CA VAL A 890 29.12 2.90 18.88
C VAL A 890 29.81 1.95 17.91
N ILE A 891 29.75 2.28 16.62
CA ILE A 891 30.22 1.42 15.53
C ILE A 891 31.31 2.16 14.75
N GLU A 892 32.31 1.42 14.28
CA GLU A 892 33.38 1.93 13.40
C GLU A 892 32.87 2.11 11.96
N ASP A 893 32.83 3.34 11.46
CA ASP A 893 32.39 3.73 10.11
C ASP A 893 33.59 3.79 9.14
N GLY A 894 34.30 2.67 8.96
CA GLY A 894 35.32 2.45 7.90
C GLY A 894 36.59 3.34 7.93
N PRO A 895 37.59 3.05 7.06
CA PRO A 895 38.87 3.76 7.04
C PRO A 895 38.77 5.15 6.37
N VAL A 896 39.60 6.05 6.87
CA VAL A 896 39.34 7.48 6.89
C VAL A 896 40.04 8.24 5.76
N ILE A 897 39.31 9.08 5.05
CA ILE A 897 39.84 10.05 4.06
C ILE A 897 40.69 11.14 4.74
N ALA A 898 41.74 11.62 4.07
CA ALA A 898 42.79 12.50 4.61
C ALA A 898 42.29 13.71 5.43
N VAL A 899 41.12 14.26 5.08
CA VAL A 899 40.48 15.39 5.78
C VAL A 899 40.11 15.07 7.23
N VAL A 900 39.56 13.88 7.49
CA VAL A 900 39.12 13.49 8.83
C VAL A 900 40.33 13.17 9.72
N ILE A 901 41.41 12.61 9.16
CA ILE A 901 42.70 12.43 9.86
C ILE A 901 43.28 13.79 10.29
N ALA A 902 43.29 14.77 9.38
CA ALA A 902 43.80 16.11 9.68
C ALA A 902 42.99 16.80 10.78
N ASN A 903 41.66 16.65 10.77
CA ASN A 903 40.79 17.21 11.80
C ASN A 903 41.01 16.54 13.16
N ALA A 904 41.15 15.21 13.22
CA ALA A 904 41.45 14.47 14.44
C ALA A 904 42.78 14.91 15.05
N LYS A 905 43.85 15.03 14.25
CA LYS A 905 45.17 15.52 14.71
C LYS A 905 45.09 16.94 15.29
N ARG A 906 44.33 17.83 14.63
CA ARG A 906 44.12 19.21 15.11
C ARG A 906 43.39 19.24 16.46
N GLN A 907 42.32 18.44 16.62
CA GLN A 907 41.58 18.36 17.88
C GLN A 907 42.43 17.79 19.02
N GLU A 908 43.20 16.73 18.76
CA GLU A 908 44.12 16.15 19.74
C GLU A 908 45.16 17.20 20.19
N THR A 909 45.74 17.96 19.26
CA THR A 909 46.76 18.98 19.57
C THR A 909 46.19 20.09 20.46
N LYS A 910 44.98 20.56 20.14
CA LYS A 910 44.27 21.57 20.92
C LYS A 910 43.98 21.08 22.35
N TRP A 911 43.55 19.82 22.48
CA TRP A 911 43.31 19.19 23.77
C TRP A 911 44.60 19.06 24.60
N ARG A 912 45.71 18.61 24.00
CA ARG A 912 47.02 18.51 24.69
C ARG A 912 47.51 19.87 25.21
N ASN A 913 47.35 20.94 24.42
CA ASN A 913 47.71 22.29 24.85
C ASN A 913 46.86 22.75 26.05
N LYS A 914 45.55 22.47 26.03
CA LYS A 914 44.66 22.78 27.16
C LYS A 914 45.04 22.02 28.43
N LEU A 915 45.39 20.74 28.29
CA LEU A 915 45.84 19.91 29.40
C LEU A 915 47.14 20.46 30.02
N ALA A 916 48.13 20.82 29.20
CA ALA A 916 49.39 21.39 29.69
C ALA A 916 49.21 22.71 30.47
N GLN A 917 48.34 23.59 29.95
CA GLN A 917 47.98 24.83 30.65
C GLN A 917 47.34 24.53 32.01
N MET A 918 46.39 23.61 32.04
CA MET A 918 45.64 23.24 33.24
C MET A 918 46.53 22.57 34.31
N THR A 919 47.47 21.73 33.92
CA THR A 919 48.45 21.14 34.85
C THR A 919 49.27 22.23 35.53
N THR A 920 49.67 23.26 34.78
CA THR A 920 50.43 24.40 35.33
C THR A 920 49.60 25.23 36.31
N GLU A 921 48.36 25.55 35.94
CA GLU A 921 47.41 26.27 36.82
C GLU A 921 47.12 25.48 38.11
N THR A 922 46.88 24.17 37.97
CA THR A 922 46.57 23.27 39.09
C THR A 922 47.76 23.16 40.03
N GLN A 923 48.99 23.01 39.52
CA GLN A 923 50.18 22.92 40.36
C GLN A 923 50.36 24.19 41.22
N ALA A 924 50.07 25.37 40.65
CA ALA A 924 50.15 26.63 41.37
C ALA A 924 49.07 26.75 42.46
N ILE A 925 47.87 26.24 42.24
CA ILE A 925 46.78 26.22 43.23
C ILE A 925 47.06 25.17 44.32
N TYR A 926 47.49 23.97 43.93
CA TYR A 926 47.86 22.89 44.85
C TYR A 926 48.94 23.34 45.82
N THR A 927 50.00 23.97 45.33
CA THR A 927 51.10 24.46 46.17
C THR A 927 50.60 25.50 47.19
N ARG A 928 49.74 26.43 46.77
CA ARG A 928 49.11 27.43 47.65
C ARG A 928 48.17 26.77 48.67
N ALA A 929 47.34 25.83 48.25
CA ALA A 929 46.40 25.12 49.12
C ALA A 929 47.13 24.29 50.16
N LYS A 930 48.15 23.54 49.75
CA LYS A 930 49.00 22.74 50.63
C LYS A 930 49.73 23.61 51.64
N GLN A 931 50.34 24.71 51.21
CA GLN A 931 51.00 25.64 52.13
C GLN A 931 50.02 26.26 53.14
N ALA A 932 48.83 26.66 52.69
CA ALA A 932 47.79 27.17 53.58
C ALA A 932 47.35 26.12 54.61
N LEU A 933 47.19 24.85 54.19
CA LEU A 933 46.82 23.74 55.08
C LEU A 933 47.94 23.36 56.06
N ASP A 934 49.19 23.23 55.58
CA ASP A 934 50.35 22.89 56.41
C ASP A 934 50.57 23.94 57.52
N ASN A 935 50.17 25.20 57.29
CA ASN A 935 50.25 26.26 58.29
C ASN A 935 49.22 26.09 59.43
N LEU A 936 48.12 25.38 59.22
CA LEU A 936 47.05 25.19 60.23
C LEU A 936 47.42 24.14 61.29
N PHE A 937 48.25 23.16 60.93
CA PHE A 937 48.56 22.02 61.79
C PHE A 937 49.89 22.20 62.52
N ALA A 938 49.96 21.71 63.75
CA ALA A 938 51.15 21.81 64.58
C ALA A 938 52.27 20.83 64.17
N ASN A 939 51.91 19.77 63.45
CA ASN A 939 52.87 18.79 62.94
C ASN A 939 52.49 18.26 61.55
N ALA A 940 53.45 17.59 60.91
CA ALA A 940 53.31 17.06 59.55
C ALA A 940 52.31 15.89 59.43
N GLN A 941 51.82 15.37 60.56
CA GLN A 941 50.81 14.31 60.62
C GLN A 941 49.38 14.86 60.74
N ASP A 942 49.20 16.19 60.69
CA ASP A 942 47.91 16.86 60.82
C ASP A 942 47.11 16.44 62.08
N SER A 943 47.80 16.09 63.17
CA SER A 943 47.15 15.46 64.33
C SER A 943 46.46 16.43 65.30
N HIS A 944 46.82 17.71 65.26
CA HIS A 944 46.18 18.79 66.01
C HIS A 944 46.45 20.14 65.34
N LEU A 945 45.53 21.08 65.53
CA LEU A 945 45.71 22.46 65.08
C LEU A 945 46.72 23.18 65.97
N LYS A 946 47.43 24.17 65.41
CA LYS A 946 48.15 25.13 66.26
C LYS A 946 47.13 25.94 67.08
N ILE A 947 47.52 26.33 68.28
CA ILE A 947 46.63 26.98 69.25
C ILE A 947 46.13 28.35 68.78
N ASP A 948 46.93 29.06 67.98
CA ASP A 948 46.65 30.38 67.40
C ASP A 948 45.77 30.32 66.14
N VAL A 949 45.57 29.14 65.54
CA VAL A 949 44.79 29.01 64.30
C VAL A 949 43.33 29.33 64.53
N THR A 950 42.78 30.21 63.71
CA THR A 950 41.41 30.72 63.79
C THR A 950 40.48 30.03 62.79
N PHE A 951 39.16 30.14 63.00
CA PHE A 951 38.16 29.63 62.04
C PHE A 951 38.33 30.23 60.64
N ALA A 952 38.64 31.53 60.57
CA ALA A 952 38.82 32.27 59.33
C ALA A 952 39.98 31.71 58.47
N GLU A 953 41.08 31.29 59.10
CA GLU A 953 42.23 30.67 58.43
C GLU A 953 41.86 29.32 57.81
N ILE A 954 41.10 28.48 58.54
CA ILE A 954 40.62 27.19 58.02
C ILE A 954 39.64 27.41 56.86
N ALA A 955 38.72 28.38 56.97
CA ALA A 955 37.79 28.73 55.91
C ALA A 955 38.48 29.29 54.66
N ALA A 956 39.57 30.05 54.82
CA ALA A 956 40.38 30.54 53.70
C ALA A 956 41.11 29.40 52.99
N ALA A 957 41.69 28.45 53.73
CA ALA A 957 42.31 27.26 53.16
C ALA A 957 41.28 26.44 52.34
N ARG A 958 40.06 26.23 52.86
CA ARG A 958 38.95 25.60 52.12
C ARG A 958 38.68 26.28 50.78
N LYS A 959 38.63 27.62 50.75
CA LYS A 959 38.33 28.39 49.53
C LYS A 959 39.42 28.21 48.46
N ILE A 960 40.68 28.10 48.88
CA ILE A 960 41.79 27.81 47.96
C ILE A 960 41.64 26.39 47.38
N VAL A 961 41.33 25.39 48.21
CA VAL A 961 41.07 24.01 47.75
C VAL A 961 39.89 23.95 46.78
N GLN A 962 38.79 24.66 47.07
CA GLN A 962 37.61 24.75 46.20
C GLN A 962 37.87 25.44 44.85
N SER A 963 39.00 26.15 44.68
CA SER A 963 39.37 26.79 43.41
C SER A 963 40.07 25.85 42.41
N ILE A 964 40.36 24.60 42.80
CA ILE A 964 40.94 23.58 41.92
C ILE A 964 39.94 23.24 40.81
N ARG A 965 40.29 23.58 39.57
CA ARG A 965 39.47 23.32 38.38
C ARG A 965 39.52 21.85 37.98
N GLU A 966 38.48 21.38 37.30
CA GLU A 966 38.38 20.00 36.76
C GLU A 966 38.64 18.90 37.82
N ALA A 967 38.27 19.15 39.08
CA ALA A 967 38.14 18.11 40.11
C ALA A 967 37.01 17.12 39.77
N TYR A 968 36.00 17.62 39.07
CA TYR A 968 34.92 16.84 38.47
C TYR A 968 34.74 17.30 37.02
N MET A 969 34.17 16.45 36.17
CA MET A 969 33.90 16.77 34.77
C MET A 969 32.81 17.83 34.65
N SER A 970 33.02 18.84 33.80
CA SER A 970 32.06 19.95 33.64
C SER A 970 30.72 19.54 33.00
N TRP A 971 30.72 18.46 32.21
CA TRP A 971 29.53 17.93 31.55
C TRP A 971 28.66 17.05 32.47
N LEU A 972 29.25 16.49 33.55
CA LEU A 972 28.55 15.76 34.59
C LEU A 972 29.40 15.73 35.88
N SER A 973 28.96 16.47 36.90
CA SER A 973 29.72 16.71 38.14
C SER A 973 29.94 15.47 39.01
N VAL A 974 29.26 14.33 38.75
CA VAL A 974 29.52 13.07 39.46
C VAL A 974 30.76 12.34 38.92
N VAL A 975 31.21 12.66 37.70
CA VAL A 975 32.34 11.97 37.07
C VAL A 975 33.65 12.61 37.52
N PRO A 976 34.58 11.85 38.15
CA PRO A 976 35.88 12.35 38.57
C PRO A 976 36.69 12.95 37.40
N GLY A 977 37.21 14.16 37.60
CA GLY A 977 38.13 14.82 36.67
C GLY A 977 39.59 14.46 36.91
N VAL A 978 40.50 15.02 36.10
CA VAL A 978 41.95 14.76 36.21
C VAL A 978 42.50 15.17 37.58
N ASN A 979 41.93 16.23 38.19
CA ASN A 979 42.39 16.76 39.47
C ASN A 979 41.62 16.22 40.68
N HIS A 980 40.72 15.24 40.48
CA HIS A 980 39.90 14.67 41.54
C HIS A 980 40.70 14.10 42.72
N PRO A 981 41.79 13.32 42.51
CA PRO A 981 42.54 12.74 43.63
C PRO A 981 43.15 13.82 44.53
N ILE A 982 43.76 14.83 43.91
CA ILE A 982 44.40 15.96 44.61
C ILE A 982 43.35 16.80 45.36
N PHE A 983 42.22 17.06 44.72
CA PHE A 983 41.12 17.79 45.36
C PHE A 983 40.56 17.05 46.57
N THR A 984 40.40 15.73 46.46
CA THR A 984 39.84 14.87 47.53
C THR A 984 40.81 14.78 48.72
N GLU A 985 42.10 14.61 48.46
CA GLU A 985 43.15 14.63 49.48
C GLU A 985 43.10 15.95 50.28
N LEU A 986 43.17 17.09 49.60
CA LEU A 986 43.19 18.40 50.27
C LEU A 986 41.85 18.73 50.96
N SER A 987 40.72 18.33 50.37
CA SER A 987 39.39 18.50 50.98
C SER A 987 39.26 17.68 52.27
N GLY A 988 39.84 16.48 52.31
CA GLY A 988 39.93 15.67 53.52
C GLY A 988 40.71 16.38 54.63
N ARG A 989 41.84 17.01 54.29
CA ARG A 989 42.64 17.80 55.26
C ARG A 989 41.87 19.02 55.81
N VAL A 990 41.13 19.72 54.95
CA VAL A 990 40.23 20.82 55.37
C VAL A 990 39.17 20.31 56.35
N GLN A 991 38.55 19.17 56.05
CA GLN A 991 37.54 18.57 56.92
C GLN A 991 38.13 18.17 58.27
N GLY A 992 39.34 17.60 58.28
CA GLY A 992 40.09 17.30 59.50
C GLY A 992 40.38 18.54 60.33
N ALA A 993 40.85 19.64 59.71
CA ALA A 993 41.09 20.90 60.40
C ALA A 993 39.82 21.42 61.11
N PHE A 994 38.67 21.40 60.43
CA PHE A 994 37.40 21.79 61.04
C PHE A 994 36.95 20.85 62.16
N GLN A 995 37.23 19.54 62.07
CA GLN A 995 36.94 18.60 63.15
C GLN A 995 37.79 18.90 64.40
N PHE A 996 39.08 19.17 64.24
CA PHE A 996 39.95 19.53 65.37
C PHE A 996 39.57 20.88 65.98
N TYR A 997 39.11 21.84 65.16
CA TYR A 997 38.55 23.11 65.63
C TYR A 997 37.34 22.89 66.55
N ASP A 998 36.44 21.95 66.18
CA ASP A 998 35.29 21.62 67.01
C ASP A 998 35.68 20.86 68.29
N VAL A 999 36.64 19.92 68.20
CA VAL A 999 37.04 19.08 69.33
C VAL A 999 37.73 19.88 70.43
N ARG A 1000 38.54 20.90 70.08
CA ARG A 1000 39.18 21.76 71.09
C ARG A 1000 38.19 22.73 71.75
N ASN A 1001 37.05 22.97 71.12
CA ASN A 1001 36.08 23.96 71.54
C ASN A 1001 35.16 23.38 72.62
N VAL A 1002 35.17 24.00 73.80
CA VAL A 1002 34.28 23.63 74.91
C VAL A 1002 32.86 24.18 74.68
N VAL A 1003 32.70 25.22 73.86
CA VAL A 1003 31.39 25.73 73.41
C VAL A 1003 30.77 24.72 72.47
N ARG A 1004 29.58 24.23 72.83
CA ARG A 1004 28.84 23.26 72.02
C ARG A 1004 28.21 23.98 70.83
N ASN A 1005 28.31 23.37 69.65
CA ASN A 1005 27.77 23.93 68.42
C ASN A 1005 28.23 25.39 68.16
N GLY A 1006 29.50 25.71 68.49
CA GLY A 1006 30.06 27.06 68.33
C GLY A 1006 30.23 27.54 66.88
N ARG A 1007 30.03 26.65 65.89
CA ARG A 1007 29.99 26.95 64.45
C ARG A 1007 28.59 26.86 63.83
N PHE A 1008 27.57 26.65 64.67
CA PHE A 1008 26.16 26.61 64.24
C PHE A 1008 25.85 25.56 63.15
N LEU A 1009 26.62 24.47 63.08
CA LEU A 1009 26.40 23.36 62.14
C LEU A 1009 25.04 22.70 62.33
N ASN A 1010 24.57 22.63 63.58
CA ASN A 1010 23.28 22.06 63.95
C ASN A 1010 22.22 23.15 64.19
N GLY A 1011 22.33 24.27 63.48
CA GLY A 1011 21.47 25.43 63.68
C GLY A 1011 21.62 26.01 65.09
N LEU A 1012 20.51 26.19 65.79
CA LEU A 1012 20.44 26.75 67.15
C LEU A 1012 20.50 25.68 68.27
N SER A 1013 20.79 24.43 67.92
CA SER A 1013 20.93 23.34 68.89
C SER A 1013 22.05 23.66 69.90
N ASP A 1014 21.90 23.25 71.16
CA ASP A 1014 22.78 23.58 72.30
C ASP A 1014 22.81 25.06 72.74
N TRP A 1015 22.05 25.94 72.07
CA TRP A 1015 21.89 27.34 72.46
C TRP A 1015 20.47 27.61 72.98
N ILE A 1016 20.37 28.38 74.06
CA ILE A 1016 19.10 28.92 74.56
C ILE A 1016 18.91 30.28 73.87
N VAL A 1017 17.86 30.42 73.06
CA VAL A 1017 17.68 31.57 72.17
C VAL A 1017 16.27 32.16 72.25
N THR A 1018 16.13 33.45 71.94
CA THR A 1018 14.82 34.09 71.68
C THR A 1018 14.33 33.81 70.25
N SER A 1019 13.05 34.12 69.95
CA SER A 1019 12.40 33.75 68.67
C SER A 1019 13.03 34.38 67.42
N ASP A 1020 13.73 35.50 67.57
CA ASP A 1020 14.16 36.34 66.45
C ASP A 1020 15.59 36.02 65.99
N VAL A 1021 16.21 35.01 66.60
CA VAL A 1021 17.53 34.48 66.27
C VAL A 1021 17.38 33.37 65.22
N ASN A 1022 18.17 33.45 64.15
CA ASN A 1022 18.25 32.36 63.17
C ASN A 1022 19.70 32.11 62.72
N VAL A 1023 19.91 30.99 62.03
CA VAL A 1023 21.17 30.64 61.39
C VAL A 1023 20.99 30.67 59.88
N GLN A 1024 21.87 31.36 59.18
CA GLN A 1024 21.86 31.46 57.72
C GLN A 1024 23.17 30.94 57.14
N GLU A 1025 23.09 30.20 56.04
CA GLU A 1025 24.30 29.82 55.30
C GLU A 1025 24.81 31.00 54.47
N LYS A 1026 26.05 31.42 54.73
CA LYS A 1026 26.76 32.48 53.99
C LYS A 1026 28.18 32.01 53.66
N ASN A 1027 28.54 32.04 52.37
CA ASN A 1027 29.88 31.64 51.87
C ASN A 1027 30.32 30.22 52.32
N GLY A 1028 29.37 29.29 52.43
CA GLY A 1028 29.63 27.91 52.87
C GLY A 1028 29.87 27.75 54.38
N ASN A 1029 29.46 28.75 55.18
CA ASN A 1029 29.50 28.75 56.65
C ASN A 1029 28.11 29.05 57.22
N ASN A 1030 27.80 28.47 58.37
CA ASN A 1030 26.57 28.77 59.11
C ASN A 1030 26.82 29.96 60.03
N VAL A 1031 26.06 31.03 59.86
CA VAL A 1031 26.23 32.28 60.60
C VAL A 1031 25.01 32.52 61.46
N LEU A 1032 25.23 32.70 62.77
CA LEU A 1032 24.20 33.13 63.71
C LEU A 1032 23.85 34.59 63.45
N VAL A 1033 22.55 34.88 63.36
CA VAL A 1033 22.03 36.21 63.00
C VAL A 1033 21.13 36.71 64.13
N LEU A 1034 21.56 37.77 64.80
CA LEU A 1034 20.74 38.56 65.72
C LEU A 1034 20.32 39.83 64.98
N ASN A 1035 19.04 39.97 64.67
CA ASN A 1035 18.49 41.09 63.90
C ASN A 1035 17.78 42.15 64.76
N ASN A 1036 17.73 41.95 66.08
CA ASN A 1036 17.03 42.83 67.00
C ASN A 1036 17.72 42.82 68.37
N TRP A 1037 17.63 43.93 69.10
CA TRP A 1037 18.40 44.17 70.31
C TRP A 1037 17.88 43.41 71.53
N ASP A 1038 16.62 42.97 71.48
CA ASP A 1038 16.02 42.09 72.48
C ASP A 1038 16.34 40.61 72.22
N ALA A 1039 17.14 40.31 71.19
CA ALA A 1039 17.60 38.97 70.91
C ALA A 1039 18.72 38.54 71.86
N GLN A 1040 18.53 37.40 72.53
CA GLN A 1040 19.52 36.82 73.44
C GLN A 1040 19.83 35.39 73.04
N VAL A 1041 21.12 35.05 73.06
CA VAL A 1041 21.63 33.70 72.77
C VAL A 1041 22.58 33.29 73.88
N LEU A 1042 22.28 32.18 74.53
CA LEU A 1042 22.82 31.84 75.84
C LEU A 1042 23.29 30.38 75.85
N GLN A 1043 24.48 30.10 76.39
CA GLN A 1043 24.95 28.73 76.62
C GLN A 1043 25.67 28.61 77.96
N ASN A 1044 25.32 27.57 78.72
CA ASN A 1044 26.01 27.24 79.97
C ASN A 1044 27.07 26.18 79.70
N VAL A 1045 28.30 26.46 80.09
CA VAL A 1045 29.48 25.65 79.84
C VAL A 1045 30.14 25.27 81.17
N LYS A 1046 30.69 24.05 81.25
CA LYS A 1046 31.43 23.59 82.43
C LYS A 1046 32.93 23.69 82.18
N LEU A 1047 33.63 24.48 83.00
CA LEU A 1047 35.09 24.70 82.93
C LEU A 1047 35.79 24.14 84.18
N TYR A 1048 37.12 24.06 84.14
CA TYR A 1048 37.95 23.78 85.30
C TYR A 1048 38.28 25.11 86.00
N GLN A 1049 38.02 25.16 87.31
CA GLN A 1049 38.35 26.29 88.16
C GLN A 1049 39.86 26.59 88.14
N ASP A 1050 40.24 27.87 88.22
CA ASP A 1050 41.63 28.37 88.26
C ASP A 1050 42.49 28.04 87.02
N ARG A 1051 41.89 27.69 85.89
CA ARG A 1051 42.58 27.41 84.62
C ARG A 1051 42.34 28.55 83.61
N GLY A 1052 43.36 28.91 82.84
CA GLY A 1052 43.21 29.93 81.79
C GLY A 1052 42.52 29.38 80.54
N TYR A 1053 41.52 30.12 80.05
CA TYR A 1053 40.81 29.85 78.80
C TYR A 1053 40.90 31.03 77.85
N ILE A 1054 40.91 30.76 76.54
CA ILE A 1054 40.77 31.79 75.51
C ILE A 1054 39.37 31.69 74.92
N LEU A 1055 38.59 32.77 75.07
CA LEU A 1055 37.35 32.97 74.34
C LEU A 1055 37.69 33.68 73.03
N ARG A 1056 37.57 32.99 71.90
CA ARG A 1056 37.80 33.53 70.56
C ARG A 1056 36.48 33.58 69.80
N VAL A 1057 36.12 34.75 69.28
CA VAL A 1057 34.88 34.96 68.54
C VAL A 1057 35.16 35.60 67.20
N THR A 1058 34.67 34.99 66.12
CA THR A 1058 34.67 35.55 64.77
C THR A 1058 33.27 36.09 64.46
N ALA A 1059 33.12 37.41 64.43
CA ALA A 1059 31.83 38.07 64.28
C ALA A 1059 31.92 39.36 63.44
N ARG A 1060 30.76 39.87 63.03
CA ARG A 1060 30.61 41.12 62.28
C ARG A 1060 29.40 41.89 62.78
N LYS A 1061 29.61 43.17 63.10
CA LYS A 1061 28.53 44.12 63.39
C LYS A 1061 28.10 44.85 62.11
N ILE A 1062 26.79 44.97 61.89
CA ILE A 1062 26.18 45.73 60.79
C ILE A 1062 25.17 46.72 61.39
N GLY A 1063 25.36 48.01 61.12
CA GLY A 1063 24.53 49.09 61.65
C GLY A 1063 25.21 49.88 62.77
N ILE A 1064 24.43 50.73 63.43
CA ILE A 1064 24.87 51.46 64.64
C ILE A 1064 24.96 50.49 65.83
N GLY A 1065 25.38 50.96 67.01
CA GLY A 1065 25.56 50.14 68.21
C GLY A 1065 26.68 49.11 68.16
N GLU A 1066 26.62 48.22 69.15
CA GLU A 1066 27.64 47.23 69.46
C GLU A 1066 27.01 45.82 69.60
N GLY A 1067 27.67 44.83 69.03
CA GLY A 1067 27.42 43.42 69.34
C GLY A 1067 28.33 43.00 70.49
N TYR A 1068 27.86 42.17 71.40
CA TYR A 1068 28.65 41.76 72.55
C TYR A 1068 28.56 40.25 72.81
N ILE A 1069 29.65 39.70 73.34
CA ILE A 1069 29.72 38.35 73.88
C ILE A 1069 30.26 38.47 75.28
N THR A 1070 29.45 38.07 76.26
CA THR A 1070 29.74 38.17 77.68
C THR A 1070 29.93 36.77 78.24
N ILE A 1071 30.99 36.57 79.01
CA ILE A 1071 31.27 35.33 79.72
C ILE A 1071 31.23 35.61 81.23
N THR A 1072 30.44 34.85 81.98
CA THR A 1072 30.15 35.13 83.39
C THR A 1072 30.14 33.86 84.22
N ASP A 1073 30.80 33.86 85.38
CA ASP A 1073 30.76 32.73 86.32
C ASP A 1073 29.72 32.88 87.44
N GLU A 1074 29.55 31.85 88.29
CA GLU A 1074 28.55 31.87 89.38
C GLU A 1074 28.88 32.91 90.49
N GLU A 1075 30.13 33.39 90.60
CA GLU A 1075 30.55 34.45 91.52
C GLU A 1075 30.41 35.86 90.94
N ARG A 1076 29.85 35.97 89.72
CA ARG A 1076 29.64 37.20 88.94
C ARG A 1076 30.92 37.85 88.41
N HIS A 1077 32.01 37.09 88.30
CA HIS A 1077 33.13 37.50 87.46
C HIS A 1077 32.65 37.55 86.01
N THR A 1078 32.77 38.72 85.37
CA THR A 1078 32.25 38.95 84.02
C THR A 1078 33.30 39.60 83.13
N ASP A 1079 33.57 39.00 81.99
CA ASP A 1079 34.39 39.55 80.91
C ASP A 1079 33.57 39.66 79.62
N GLN A 1080 33.88 40.64 78.76
CA GLN A 1080 33.08 40.91 77.56
C GLN A 1080 33.95 41.25 76.33
N LEU A 1081 33.62 40.62 75.20
CA LEU A 1081 34.04 41.04 73.87
C LEU A 1081 32.98 41.92 73.24
N THR A 1082 33.37 43.09 72.75
CA THR A 1082 32.46 44.04 72.08
C THR A 1082 32.89 44.24 70.63
N PHE A 1083 31.94 44.29 69.70
CA PHE A 1083 32.13 44.44 68.24
C PHE A 1083 31.37 45.66 67.73
N THR A 1084 32.06 46.59 67.07
CA THR A 1084 31.46 47.82 66.54
C THR A 1084 31.57 47.88 65.01
N ALA A 1085 30.73 48.68 64.36
CA ALA A 1085 30.75 48.81 62.90
C ALA A 1085 31.94 49.62 62.35
N CYS A 1086 32.69 50.32 63.20
CA CYS A 1086 33.81 51.21 62.82
C CYS A 1086 35.20 50.62 63.11
N GLU A 1087 35.31 49.30 63.29
CA GLU A 1087 36.61 48.67 63.52
C GLU A 1087 37.53 48.86 62.30
N GLU A 1088 38.66 49.56 62.50
CA GLU A 1088 39.66 49.79 61.47
C GLU A 1088 40.34 48.48 61.09
N ILE A 1089 40.43 48.24 59.78
CA ILE A 1089 41.11 47.08 59.20
C ILE A 1089 42.62 47.29 59.39
N ASP A 1090 43.17 46.73 60.47
CA ASP A 1090 44.62 46.67 60.62
C ASP A 1090 45.19 45.65 59.62
N ALA A 1091 46.32 45.99 59.00
CA ALA A 1091 46.84 45.29 57.82
C ALA A 1091 47.28 43.83 58.07
N SER A 1092 47.21 43.34 59.31
CA SER A 1092 47.47 41.95 59.71
C SER A 1092 46.24 41.03 59.71
N ASN A 1093 45.01 41.55 59.58
CA ASN A 1093 43.76 40.77 59.68
C ASN A 1093 42.85 40.88 58.43
N ALA A 1094 43.43 41.03 57.24
CA ALA A 1094 42.67 41.12 56.00
C ALA A 1094 42.07 39.75 55.56
N PHE A 1095 40.92 39.35 56.11
CA PHE A 1095 40.15 38.22 55.59
C PHE A 1095 39.04 38.63 54.62
N ILE A 1096 38.84 37.78 53.62
CA ILE A 1096 38.02 37.98 52.40
C ILE A 1096 36.49 37.97 52.69
N SER A 1097 36.04 37.85 53.95
CA SER A 1097 34.63 37.70 54.33
C SER A 1097 34.01 38.87 55.12
N GLY A 1098 34.79 39.85 55.54
CA GLY A 1098 34.30 41.01 56.31
C GLY A 1098 33.88 40.70 57.76
N PHE A 1099 34.31 39.56 58.32
CA PHE A 1099 34.22 39.21 59.73
C PHE A 1099 35.55 39.46 60.45
N PHE A 1100 35.50 39.74 61.75
CA PHE A 1100 36.65 40.02 62.59
C PHE A 1100 36.74 39.01 63.73
N THR A 1101 37.96 38.61 64.08
CA THR A 1101 38.22 37.72 65.21
C THR A 1101 38.74 38.54 66.39
N LYS A 1102 38.11 38.39 67.56
CA LYS A 1102 38.60 38.95 68.83
C LYS A 1102 38.78 37.84 69.85
N GLU A 1103 39.71 38.06 70.76
CA GLU A 1103 40.09 37.12 71.81
C GLU A 1103 40.09 37.82 73.16
N LEU A 1104 39.66 37.11 74.20
CA LEU A 1104 39.94 37.48 75.58
C LEU A 1104 40.39 36.24 76.36
N GLU A 1105 41.23 36.48 77.36
CA GLU A 1105 41.64 35.47 78.33
C GLU A 1105 40.68 35.51 79.50
N PHE A 1106 40.18 34.35 79.92
CA PHE A 1106 39.20 34.20 80.99
C PHE A 1106 39.66 33.14 82.00
N PHE A 1107 39.61 33.47 83.28
CA PHE A 1107 39.99 32.60 84.39
C PHE A 1107 38.77 32.43 85.30
N PRO A 1108 38.05 31.29 85.23
CA PRO A 1108 36.82 31.10 85.98
C PRO A 1108 37.10 30.84 87.46
N ASP A 1109 36.43 31.58 88.34
CA ASP A 1109 36.46 31.34 89.79
C ASP A 1109 35.56 30.14 90.18
N THR A 1110 34.68 29.67 89.27
CA THR A 1110 33.78 28.51 89.48
C THR A 1110 33.69 27.59 88.27
N GLU A 1111 33.26 26.33 88.48
CA GLU A 1111 33.17 25.34 87.39
C GLU A 1111 32.09 25.64 86.33
N LYS A 1112 31.12 26.51 86.61
CA LYS A 1112 29.99 26.78 85.71
C LYS A 1112 30.05 28.20 85.22
N VAL A 1113 30.05 28.32 83.90
CA VAL A 1113 30.20 29.58 83.21
C VAL A 1113 29.06 29.74 82.21
N HIS A 1114 28.61 30.96 82.09
CA HIS A 1114 27.52 31.38 81.25
C HIS A 1114 28.07 32.25 80.12
N ILE A 1115 27.77 31.91 78.88
CA ILE A 1115 28.11 32.71 77.71
C ILE A 1115 26.81 33.31 77.16
N GLU A 1116 26.75 34.64 77.08
CA GLU A 1116 25.67 35.40 76.47
C GLU A 1116 26.18 36.09 75.20
N ILE A 1117 25.46 35.96 74.11
CA ILE A 1117 25.65 36.72 72.88
C ILE A 1117 24.43 37.62 72.73
N GLY A 1118 24.68 38.92 72.61
CA GLY A 1118 23.64 39.93 72.45
C GLY A 1118 24.10 41.09 71.58
N GLU A 1119 23.18 42.03 71.36
CA GLU A 1119 23.44 43.19 70.53
C GLU A 1119 22.61 44.38 71.04
N THR A 1120 23.12 45.60 70.88
CA THR A 1120 22.48 46.80 71.46
C THR A 1120 21.53 47.53 70.51
N GLU A 1121 21.76 47.43 69.20
CA GLU A 1121 20.92 47.97 68.12
C GLU A 1121 21.50 47.56 66.75
N GLY A 1122 20.70 47.16 65.77
CA GLY A 1122 21.17 46.79 64.42
C GLY A 1122 21.24 45.28 64.20
N ILE A 1123 22.25 44.78 63.48
CA ILE A 1123 22.39 43.36 63.18
C ILE A 1123 23.76 42.87 63.63
N PHE A 1124 23.80 41.79 64.41
CA PHE A 1124 25.04 41.13 64.81
C PHE A 1124 25.12 39.72 64.21
N LEU A 1125 26.23 39.45 63.50
CA LEU A 1125 26.48 38.21 62.80
C LEU A 1125 27.66 37.48 63.46
N VAL A 1126 27.46 36.27 63.96
CA VAL A 1126 28.54 35.47 64.57
C VAL A 1126 28.78 34.24 63.70
N GLU A 1127 30.01 34.12 63.18
CA GLU A 1127 30.43 33.02 62.29
C GLU A 1127 31.04 31.86 63.08
N SER A 1128 31.78 32.16 64.15
CA SER A 1128 32.19 31.16 65.13
C SER A 1128 32.39 31.76 66.52
N ILE A 1129 32.16 30.94 67.53
CA ILE A 1129 32.53 31.18 68.93
C ILE A 1129 33.23 29.94 69.45
N GLU A 1130 34.43 30.11 70.00
CA GLU A 1130 35.18 29.04 70.63
C GLU A 1130 35.76 29.44 71.98
N LEU A 1131 35.78 28.47 72.89
CA LEU A 1131 36.39 28.59 74.21
C LEU A 1131 37.26 27.37 74.43
N PHE A 1132 38.56 27.55 74.67
CA PHE A 1132 39.51 26.45 74.82
C PHE A 1132 40.59 26.78 75.87
N LEU A 1133 41.24 25.77 76.46
CA LEU A 1133 42.29 25.97 77.45
C LEU A 1133 43.56 26.58 76.82
N MET A 1134 44.20 27.50 77.55
CA MET A 1134 45.49 28.10 77.17
C MET A 1134 46.67 27.12 77.22
N GLU A 1135 46.56 26.08 78.06
CA GLU A 1135 47.59 25.05 78.20
C GLU A 1135 47.25 23.82 77.37
N GLU A 1136 48.23 23.29 76.64
CA GLU A 1136 48.15 21.94 76.08
C GLU A 1136 48.05 20.94 77.25
N LEU A 1137 46.89 20.30 77.40
CA LEU A 1137 46.78 19.10 78.23
C LEU A 1137 47.61 18.00 77.55
N CYS A 1138 48.82 17.78 78.07
CA CYS A 1138 49.71 16.69 77.64
C CYS A 1138 49.07 15.31 77.74
#